data_AF-A0A419E8E0-F1
#
_entry.id   AF-A0A419E8E0-F1
#
_cell.length_a   1.000
_cell.length_b   1.000
_cell.length_c   1.000
_cell.angle_alpha   90.00
_cell.angle_beta   90.00
_cell.angle_gamma   90.00
#
_symmetry.space_group_name_H-M   'P 1'
#
loop_
_entity.id
_entity.type
_entity.pdbx_description
1 polymer ?
#
loop_
_entity_poly.entity_id
_entity_poly.type
_entity_poly.pdbx_seq_one_letter_code
_entity_poly.pdbx_strand_id
1 'polypeptide(L)'
;MAPIQFEKLSAKRKPILNKSKRQKSLAKETGRIEKEIRRARIGGQSVQIAGNDSILVGGNITNSNIISYRGIDEERLSELLHTVEQQIARDKYSRALQKYLKDLAKYCDDLPYSTLFNPTSETLSKIYVPTKFLIEGQTEQEDSISLKEILSKNEAQHILLTGEPGSGKSTVLRQIARYAWSEPAKIGLKESYLPLLLPLHIFSKLHFSLQERIKRTLDHMEMLEQSLPEDFFPAWAEKEQTKWLFLLDGLDEVPTDERMHLFKVIKDLMLRENCLVIITSRPSGCQADELDEGRLVNYVLQPFSPGQVKEFAENWFAEKNSHFLRSLEDLRMKTIYESPLLLTIAAKVYLERTKENGTGSLPVQRVNLYEEFVDICLEEARQRGLPDDLGDKLTMGSKYGLAHLAWEMTRRPGHDSEDELAQAMTDYLHRFQAFGEDEARTLGRRFLNAMGRRSGIFVKEGKTFNWLHPTFREYLAGWQMVEKEIDQLDIDDYDAPKVYYRFIYPEWKESTLFAIEILASRGEDVTPWVNGFYKARGPLDGGEALSALGKVVPELAKKIIEELSSLARGDWRGGKSVALLGNLCVFYPQAKDALIHLIYEYDLADGLVCNEAIIQLGKAGHADILLNLARDTQLHPYLRKDAALALTKIPDQTDKAARACLAIAHDDRFRMQDEDGRKMTSEHYIKLDVVKALADLPGWSKEAASLSLEMIRDESLYGNTRRESVEILGKAMQFDKLIEVAQDININLELRMRAVVHILEGEFQQAGDSQPTYKDMHEREEWLIDVANDERENLHKRFWAALKTMEYRTYYGDRYLFDATLQVVEQGIIVAKELASSQKVELFLRKFASEIVEIWSGVIPEFLEFIHDKENNINERIRIVRQLSLTGRGDILLDLIHNKDIESKIRLAAASFFVENKFTKEDSSLESMLALARDNQTDKYIRFSAAMEPFKTFDEDARSEALDILLALLAEAETDISLLMEIVTYLEVLGDAHCLPELERTMQQYPNEDIKIAAGQAIQQIRGREKPQEQSKIIAIAHDTAN
;
A
#
# COMPACT_ATOMS: atom_id res chain seq x y z
N MET A 1 20.46 21.90 35.76
CA MET A 1 21.03 23.22 36.12
C MET A 1 22.54 23.11 36.24
N ALA A 2 23.30 23.66 35.30
CA ALA A 2 24.75 23.80 35.39
C ALA A 2 25.10 25.28 35.67
N PRO A 3 26.17 25.61 36.41
CA PRO A 3 26.43 26.97 36.84
C PRO A 3 26.97 27.83 35.69
N ILE A 4 26.33 28.99 35.49
CA ILE A 4 26.76 30.05 34.56
C ILE A 4 28.12 30.59 35.03
N GLN A 5 29.17 30.47 34.22
CA GLN A 5 30.47 31.07 34.51
C GLN A 5 30.48 32.55 34.10
N PHE A 6 30.62 33.45 35.08
CA PHE A 6 30.82 34.88 34.84
C PHE A 6 32.30 35.23 34.93
N GLU A 7 32.91 35.73 33.85
CA GLU A 7 34.25 36.33 33.92
C GLU A 7 34.16 37.80 34.38
N LYS A 8 34.74 38.10 35.56
CA LYS A 8 35.02 39.48 35.98
C LYS A 8 36.43 39.87 35.55
N LEU A 9 36.56 40.74 34.55
CA LEU A 9 37.83 41.37 34.21
C LEU A 9 38.16 42.48 35.22
N SER A 10 39.18 42.25 36.06
CA SER A 10 39.75 43.26 36.95
C SER A 10 40.81 44.10 36.22
N ALA A 11 40.68 45.43 36.31
CA ALA A 11 41.64 46.36 35.71
C ALA A 11 42.96 46.40 36.51
N LYS A 12 44.04 45.79 35.97
CA LYS A 12 45.41 46.00 36.46
C LYS A 12 46.06 47.19 35.73
N ARG A 13 46.48 48.21 36.49
CA ARG A 13 47.33 49.33 36.03
C ARG A 13 48.82 49.02 36.21
N LYS A 14 49.64 49.29 35.17
CA LYS A 14 50.95 50.00 35.12
C LYS A 14 51.85 49.47 33.96
N PRO A 15 52.86 50.22 33.48
CA PRO A 15 52.84 51.62 33.00
C PRO A 15 53.58 51.77 31.64
N ILE A 16 53.56 52.96 31.00
CA ILE A 16 54.71 53.65 30.33
C ILE A 16 54.24 54.82 29.45
N LEU A 17 54.77 56.02 29.76
CA LEU A 17 55.00 57.26 28.97
C LEU A 17 53.96 57.70 27.91
N ASN A 18 53.54 58.95 27.75
CA ASN A 18 54.12 60.26 28.08
C ASN A 18 53.04 61.35 27.86
N LYS A 19 53.05 62.43 28.67
CA LYS A 19 52.52 63.80 28.40
C LYS A 19 51.07 63.95 27.91
N SER A 20 50.24 64.89 28.35
CA SER A 20 50.27 65.95 29.36
C SER A 20 48.92 66.67 29.27
N LYS A 21 48.50 67.29 30.38
CA LYS A 21 47.50 68.38 30.50
C LYS A 21 46.01 68.03 30.67
N ARG A 22 45.53 68.53 31.83
CA ARG A 22 44.15 68.87 32.26
C ARG A 22 43.25 67.67 32.56
N GLN A 23 43.04 67.18 33.78
CA GLN A 23 42.66 67.80 35.07
C GLN A 23 41.97 69.17 35.07
N LYS A 24 40.87 69.19 35.84
CA LYS A 24 39.91 70.27 36.17
C LYS A 24 38.77 70.33 35.14
N SER A 25 37.55 69.97 35.45
CA SER A 25 36.79 69.97 36.71
C SER A 25 35.59 69.01 36.55
N LEU A 26 34.97 68.38 37.53
CA LEU A 26 34.57 68.84 38.85
C LEU A 26 34.13 67.55 39.57
N ALA A 27 34.74 67.20 40.70
CA ALA A 27 34.14 66.26 41.62
C ALA A 27 33.19 67.05 42.51
N LYS A 28 31.87 66.86 42.34
CA LYS A 28 30.90 66.74 43.44
C LYS A 28 29.48 66.60 42.88
N GLU A 29 28.76 65.66 43.49
CA GLU A 29 27.32 65.40 43.39
C GLU A 29 26.83 64.70 42.12
N THR A 30 27.13 63.41 42.04
CA THR A 30 26.13 62.35 41.78
C THR A 30 26.75 61.03 42.20
N GLY A 31 26.30 60.50 43.34
CA GLY A 31 26.72 59.19 43.82
C GLY A 31 26.14 58.08 42.95
N ARG A 32 27.00 57.10 42.61
CA ARG A 32 26.72 55.73 42.08
C ARG A 32 25.81 55.68 40.83
N ILE A 33 26.24 55.10 39.71
CA ILE A 33 26.39 53.65 39.51
C ILE A 33 27.52 53.39 38.48
N GLU A 34 28.57 52.67 38.88
CA GLU A 34 29.42 51.93 37.94
C GLU A 34 28.57 50.81 37.32
N LYS A 35 28.30 50.85 36.02
CA LYS A 35 27.63 49.74 35.32
C LYS A 35 28.64 48.60 35.06
N GLU A 36 28.57 47.52 35.83
CA GLU A 36 29.17 46.23 35.47
C GLU A 36 28.52 45.74 34.16
N ILE A 37 29.29 45.63 33.08
CA ILE A 37 28.85 44.96 31.85
C ILE A 37 29.26 43.48 31.97
N ARG A 38 28.27 42.58 32.03
CA ARG A 38 28.51 41.13 32.00
C ARG A 38 28.21 40.61 30.59
N ARG A 39 29.18 39.95 29.97
CA ARG A 39 29.02 39.26 28.69
C ARG A 39 28.99 37.76 28.94
N ALA A 40 27.99 37.08 28.40
CA ALA A 40 27.91 35.63 28.38
C ALA A 40 27.76 35.14 26.93
N ARG A 41 28.36 34.00 26.62
CA ARG A 41 28.22 33.32 25.33
C ARG A 41 27.38 32.08 25.54
N ILE A 42 26.22 32.00 24.88
CA ILE A 42 25.28 30.87 25.01
C ILE A 42 24.96 30.37 23.61
N GLY A 43 25.30 29.12 23.31
CA GLY A 43 24.96 28.46 22.03
C GLY A 43 25.54 29.14 20.78
N GLY A 44 26.63 29.90 20.89
CA GLY A 44 27.24 30.67 19.79
C GLY A 44 26.72 32.11 19.65
N GLN A 45 25.66 32.48 20.36
CA GLN A 45 25.15 33.84 20.42
C GLN A 45 25.74 34.63 21.60
N SER A 46 25.93 35.93 21.40
CA SER A 46 26.43 36.82 22.45
C SER A 46 25.26 37.48 23.18
N VAL A 47 25.17 37.26 24.49
CA VAL A 47 24.20 37.93 25.36
C VAL A 47 24.97 38.92 26.23
N GLN A 48 24.61 40.20 26.10
CA GLN A 48 25.25 41.30 26.80
C GLN A 48 24.25 41.97 27.74
N ILE A 49 24.51 41.87 29.04
CA ILE A 49 23.67 42.49 30.08
C ILE A 49 24.32 43.83 30.44
N ALA A 50 23.58 44.93 30.21
CA ALA A 50 24.05 46.30 30.41
C ALA A 50 23.38 46.93 31.65
N GLY A 51 23.89 46.61 32.84
CA GLY A 51 23.27 47.01 34.11
C GLY A 51 21.99 46.22 34.43
N ASN A 52 21.26 46.63 35.48
CA ASN A 52 20.09 45.89 35.97
C ASN A 52 18.88 45.89 35.01
N ASP A 53 18.86 46.76 34.00
CA ASP A 53 17.64 47.10 33.25
C ASP A 53 17.79 46.97 31.72
N SER A 54 18.74 46.18 31.21
CA SER A 54 18.85 45.99 29.75
C SER A 54 19.62 44.73 29.34
N ILE A 55 19.01 43.90 28.48
CA ILE A 55 19.61 42.71 27.88
C ILE A 55 19.69 42.91 26.37
N LEU A 56 20.88 42.75 25.80
CA LEU A 56 21.14 42.73 24.37
C LEU A 56 21.46 41.29 23.95
N VAL A 57 20.65 40.71 23.05
CA VAL A 57 20.90 39.40 22.45
C VAL A 57 21.29 39.62 20.99
N GLY A 58 22.50 39.23 20.60
CA GLY A 58 23.03 39.49 19.26
C GLY A 58 23.79 38.31 18.63
N GLY A 59 23.35 37.93 17.43
CA GLY A 59 24.05 37.07 16.47
C GLY A 59 23.23 36.82 15.18
N ASN A 60 23.44 37.66 14.15
CA ASN A 60 23.05 37.55 12.73
C ASN A 60 21.65 37.03 12.35
N ILE A 61 20.64 37.91 12.30
CA ILE A 61 19.78 38.12 11.10
C ILE A 61 19.47 39.63 11.05
N THR A 62 19.53 40.21 9.86
CA THR A 62 19.17 41.59 9.52
C THR A 62 17.79 41.99 10.04
N ASN A 63 17.66 43.26 10.47
CA ASN A 63 16.51 43.95 11.09
C ASN A 63 16.37 43.81 12.62
N SER A 64 17.08 44.70 13.30
CA SER A 64 16.60 45.55 14.41
C SER A 64 15.48 45.01 15.29
N ASN A 65 15.83 44.32 16.38
CA ASN A 65 15.00 44.25 17.58
C ASN A 65 15.89 44.37 18.83
N ILE A 66 16.25 45.61 19.19
CA ILE A 66 16.75 45.94 20.52
C ILE A 66 15.51 46.16 21.38
N ILE A 67 15.23 45.27 22.32
CA ILE A 67 14.14 45.47 23.27
C ILE A 67 14.73 45.98 24.60
N SER A 68 14.70 47.30 24.82
CA SER A 68 15.07 47.88 26.11
C SER A 68 13.85 47.90 27.03
N TYR A 69 13.88 47.15 28.12
CA TYR A 69 12.85 47.21 29.16
C TYR A 69 13.43 47.84 30.42
N ARG A 70 12.89 48.99 30.83
CA ARG A 70 13.16 49.54 32.17
C ARG A 70 12.25 48.85 33.18
N GLY A 71 12.82 48.31 34.26
CA GLY A 71 12.07 47.85 35.44
C GLY A 71 11.46 46.45 35.33
N ILE A 72 12.22 45.46 34.87
CA ILE A 72 11.80 44.05 34.95
C ILE A 72 12.17 43.52 36.35
N ASP A 73 11.20 42.96 37.07
CA ASP A 73 11.44 42.24 38.33
C ASP A 73 12.13 40.87 38.10
N GLU A 74 12.62 40.25 39.16
CA GLU A 74 13.41 39.02 39.10
C GLU A 74 12.61 37.83 38.54
N GLU A 75 11.30 37.81 38.76
CA GLU A 75 10.37 36.77 38.31
C GLU A 75 10.19 36.82 36.78
N ARG A 76 9.93 38.01 36.24
CA ARG A 76 9.74 38.21 34.80
C ARG A 76 11.04 38.11 34.00
N LEU A 77 12.18 38.37 34.62
CA LEU A 77 13.50 38.07 34.06
C LEU A 77 13.73 36.55 33.94
N SER A 78 13.31 35.78 34.93
CA SER A 78 13.38 34.31 34.92
C SER A 78 12.52 33.71 33.81
N GLU A 79 11.29 34.19 33.62
CA GLU A 79 10.40 33.78 32.52
C GLU A 79 11.01 34.05 31.14
N LEU A 80 11.63 35.22 30.95
CA LEU A 80 12.29 35.58 29.70
C LEU A 80 13.52 34.72 29.42
N LEU A 81 14.36 34.47 30.42
CA LEU A 81 15.50 33.56 30.28
C LEU A 81 15.05 32.14 29.95
N HIS A 82 13.98 31.66 30.61
CA HIS A 82 13.40 30.35 30.31
C HIS A 82 12.87 30.28 28.88
N THR A 83 12.21 31.33 28.38
CA THR A 83 11.72 31.40 27.00
C THR A 83 12.87 31.36 25.97
N VAL A 84 13.95 32.09 26.23
CA VAL A 84 15.14 32.10 25.38
C VAL A 84 15.85 30.74 25.42
N GLU A 85 15.96 30.10 26.59
CA GLU A 85 16.49 28.74 26.73
C GLU A 85 15.65 27.74 25.93
N GLN A 86 14.32 27.82 26.00
CA GLN A 86 13.43 26.97 25.20
C GLN A 86 13.60 27.21 23.69
N GLN A 87 13.77 28.45 23.23
CA GLN A 87 14.02 28.75 21.82
C GLN A 87 15.37 28.22 21.34
N ILE A 88 16.43 28.37 22.15
CA ILE A 88 17.76 27.81 21.86
C ILE A 88 17.71 26.29 21.82
N ALA A 89 17.00 25.66 22.76
CA ALA A 89 16.79 24.22 22.78
C ALA A 89 16.04 23.75 21.52
N ARG A 90 14.96 24.44 21.13
CA ARG A 90 14.22 24.17 19.88
C ARG A 90 15.15 24.25 18.67
N ASP A 91 15.94 25.31 18.55
CA ASP A 91 16.89 25.48 17.45
C ASP A 91 18.00 24.41 17.44
N LYS A 92 18.58 24.07 18.60
CA LYS A 92 19.57 22.99 18.76
C LYS A 92 19.02 21.66 18.22
N TYR A 93 17.83 21.25 18.64
CA TYR A 93 17.26 19.98 18.23
C TYR A 93 16.72 19.99 16.79
N SER A 94 16.15 21.10 16.32
CA SER A 94 15.73 21.25 14.92
C SER A 94 16.93 21.13 13.98
N ARG A 95 18.08 21.74 14.31
CA ARG A 95 19.33 21.58 13.55
C ARG A 95 19.86 20.15 13.62
N ALA A 96 19.81 19.51 14.79
CA ALA A 96 20.23 18.12 14.95
C ALA A 96 19.36 17.16 14.12
N LEU A 97 18.03 17.37 14.08
CA LEU A 97 17.11 16.58 13.28
C LEU A 97 17.35 16.75 11.78
N GLN A 98 17.48 17.98 11.29
CA GLN A 98 17.78 18.23 9.88
C GLN A 98 19.09 17.55 9.45
N LYS A 99 20.10 17.60 10.33
CA LYS A 99 21.37 16.91 10.10
C LYS A 99 21.19 15.39 10.10
N TYR A 100 20.52 14.83 11.09
CA TYR A 100 20.21 13.40 11.16
C TYR A 100 19.54 12.91 9.88
N LEU A 101 18.49 13.59 9.43
CA LEU A 101 17.74 13.21 8.23
C LEU A 101 18.58 13.34 6.96
N LYS A 102 19.46 14.34 6.87
CA LYS A 102 20.40 14.49 5.75
C LYS A 102 21.41 13.35 5.71
N ASP A 103 22.02 13.03 6.84
CA ASP A 103 23.04 11.98 6.96
C ASP A 103 22.41 10.60 6.70
N LEU A 104 21.20 10.35 7.24
CA LEU A 104 20.40 9.17 6.94
C LEU A 104 20.05 9.07 5.45
N ALA A 105 19.59 10.16 4.83
CA ALA A 105 19.25 10.17 3.41
C ALA A 105 20.46 9.82 2.52
N LYS A 106 21.64 10.36 2.86
CA LYS A 106 22.90 10.03 2.19
C LYS A 106 23.24 8.55 2.35
N TYR A 107 23.19 8.02 3.56
CA TYR A 107 23.43 6.59 3.82
C TYR A 107 22.45 5.67 3.08
N CYS A 108 21.18 6.06 2.99
CA CYS A 108 20.18 5.31 2.23
C CYS A 108 20.36 5.41 0.71
N ASP A 109 20.92 6.52 0.20
CA ASP A 109 21.24 6.71 -1.21
C ASP A 109 22.60 6.11 -1.61
N ASP A 110 23.47 5.79 -0.66
CA ASP A 110 24.77 5.17 -0.90
C ASP A 110 24.60 3.73 -1.41
N LEU A 111 25.27 3.42 -2.51
CA LEU A 111 25.26 2.10 -3.12
C LEU A 111 26.17 1.14 -2.33
N PRO A 112 25.62 0.14 -1.62
CA PRO A 112 26.43 -0.72 -0.74
C PRO A 112 27.47 -1.55 -1.52
N TYR A 113 27.21 -1.87 -2.79
CA TYR A 113 28.12 -2.64 -3.67
C TYR A 113 29.07 -1.76 -4.50
N SER A 114 29.26 -0.49 -4.11
CA SER A 114 30.14 0.42 -4.84
C SER A 114 31.60 -0.05 -4.79
N THR A 115 32.15 -0.26 -5.98
CA THR A 115 33.54 -0.68 -6.23
C THR A 115 34.26 0.47 -6.94
N LEU A 116 35.59 0.42 -7.05
CA LEU A 116 36.38 1.51 -7.67
C LEU A 116 35.89 1.86 -9.09
N PHE A 117 35.40 0.86 -9.79
CA PHE A 117 34.83 0.99 -11.12
C PHE A 117 33.33 0.76 -11.07
N ASN A 118 32.61 1.67 -10.41
CA ASN A 118 31.17 1.72 -10.52
C ASN A 118 30.83 2.18 -11.97
N PRO A 119 30.07 1.41 -12.74
CA PRO A 119 29.73 1.74 -14.13
C PRO A 119 28.90 3.03 -14.24
N THR A 120 28.19 3.37 -13.18
CA THR A 120 27.28 4.50 -13.10
C THR A 120 27.71 5.40 -11.94
N SER A 121 27.73 6.72 -12.17
CA SER A 121 27.89 7.73 -11.10
C SER A 121 26.62 7.87 -10.24
N GLU A 122 25.80 6.81 -10.17
CA GLU A 122 24.39 6.88 -9.78
C GLU A 122 24.15 6.33 -8.38
N THR A 123 23.15 6.88 -7.69
CA THR A 123 22.76 6.54 -6.32
C THR A 123 21.87 5.30 -6.26
N LEU A 124 21.74 4.67 -5.09
CA LEU A 124 20.84 3.55 -4.87
C LEU A 124 19.39 3.89 -5.29
N SER A 125 18.93 5.11 -5.00
CA SER A 125 17.62 5.60 -5.41
C SER A 125 17.39 5.63 -6.93
N LYS A 126 18.45 5.75 -7.74
CA LYS A 126 18.34 5.73 -9.21
C LYS A 126 18.30 4.32 -9.78
N ILE A 127 18.98 3.38 -9.13
CA ILE A 127 19.02 1.98 -9.59
C ILE A 127 17.97 1.10 -8.91
N TYR A 128 17.27 1.62 -7.91
CA TYR A 128 16.27 0.89 -7.14
C TYR A 128 15.09 0.51 -8.02
N VAL A 129 14.76 -0.78 -8.02
CA VAL A 129 13.56 -1.32 -8.64
C VAL A 129 12.58 -1.69 -7.52
N PRO A 130 11.35 -1.15 -7.51
CA PRO A 130 10.36 -1.43 -6.47
C PRO A 130 10.06 -2.93 -6.35
N THR A 131 10.24 -3.48 -5.14
CA THR A 131 9.97 -4.90 -4.86
C THR A 131 8.47 -5.17 -4.70
N LYS A 132 8.05 -6.38 -5.04
CA LYS A 132 6.68 -6.88 -4.87
C LYS A 132 6.58 -7.82 -3.67
N PHE A 133 5.39 -7.94 -3.08
CA PHE A 133 5.16 -8.70 -1.86
C PHE A 133 3.90 -9.56 -1.98
N LEU A 134 3.85 -10.63 -1.20
CA LEU A 134 2.63 -11.40 -0.91
C LEU A 134 2.37 -11.39 0.60
N ILE A 135 1.12 -11.50 1.04
CA ILE A 135 0.82 -11.78 2.44
C ILE A 135 1.15 -13.26 2.69
N GLU A 136 1.75 -13.58 3.84
CA GLU A 136 2.03 -14.96 4.20
C GLU A 136 0.75 -15.82 4.15
N GLY A 137 0.80 -16.94 3.41
CA GLY A 137 -0.34 -17.83 3.19
C GLY A 137 -1.15 -17.55 1.92
N GLN A 138 -0.87 -16.47 1.19
CA GLN A 138 -1.43 -16.22 -0.16
C GLN A 138 -0.53 -16.82 -1.26
N THR A 139 -1.14 -17.33 -2.33
CA THR A 139 -0.41 -17.90 -3.48
C THR A 139 -0.03 -16.82 -4.50
N GLU A 140 0.97 -17.08 -5.36
CA GLU A 140 1.40 -16.17 -6.44
C GLU A 140 0.30 -15.82 -7.46
N GLN A 141 -0.85 -16.50 -7.43
CA GLN A 141 -1.99 -16.19 -8.29
C GLN A 141 -2.79 -14.96 -7.81
N GLU A 142 -2.64 -14.54 -6.55
CA GLU A 142 -3.24 -13.30 -6.04
C GLU A 142 -2.35 -12.09 -6.37
N ASP A 143 -2.98 -10.93 -6.60
CA ASP A 143 -2.29 -9.72 -7.05
C ASP A 143 -1.17 -9.32 -6.09
N SER A 144 0.07 -9.41 -6.57
CA SER A 144 1.26 -8.97 -5.84
C SER A 144 1.10 -7.54 -5.32
N ILE A 145 1.37 -7.31 -4.03
CA ILE A 145 1.15 -6.04 -3.36
C ILE A 145 2.44 -5.20 -3.43
N SER A 146 2.30 -3.90 -3.65
CA SER A 146 3.41 -2.94 -3.62
C SER A 146 3.73 -2.46 -2.20
N LEU A 147 4.96 -1.99 -1.97
CA LEU A 147 5.34 -1.36 -0.69
C LEU A 147 4.38 -0.23 -0.28
N LYS A 148 3.94 0.56 -1.27
CA LYS A 148 3.02 1.68 -1.07
C LYS A 148 1.67 1.22 -0.52
N GLU A 149 1.14 0.13 -1.07
CA GLU A 149 -0.13 -0.44 -0.60
C GLU A 149 0.03 -1.02 0.80
N ILE A 150 1.12 -1.73 1.08
CA ILE A 150 1.42 -2.27 2.41
C ILE A 150 1.39 -1.15 3.46
N LEU A 151 2.16 -0.09 3.25
CA LEU A 151 2.26 0.99 4.23
C LEU A 151 0.96 1.80 4.34
N SER A 152 0.20 1.94 3.25
CA SER A 152 -1.09 2.65 3.27
C SER A 152 -2.21 1.89 4.00
N LYS A 153 -2.19 0.55 3.95
CA LYS A 153 -3.20 -0.32 4.59
C LYS A 153 -2.90 -0.54 6.08
N ASN A 154 -1.63 -0.53 6.47
CA ASN A 154 -1.17 -0.98 7.79
C ASN A 154 -0.62 0.14 8.70
N GLU A 155 -1.11 1.38 8.58
CA GLU A 155 -0.59 2.50 9.38
C GLU A 155 -0.66 2.31 10.91
N ALA A 156 -1.48 1.34 11.37
CA ALA A 156 -1.66 0.97 12.77
C ALA A 156 -1.16 -0.44 13.13
N GLN A 157 -0.58 -1.20 12.19
CA GLN A 157 -0.10 -2.57 12.42
C GLN A 157 1.40 -2.68 12.15
N HIS A 158 2.11 -3.43 13.00
CA HIS A 158 3.53 -3.70 12.81
C HIS A 158 3.72 -4.71 11.68
N ILE A 159 4.89 -4.68 11.03
CA ILE A 159 5.14 -5.46 9.83
C ILE A 159 6.36 -6.37 10.03
N LEU A 160 6.23 -7.63 9.64
CA LEU A 160 7.35 -8.54 9.42
C LEU A 160 7.56 -8.69 7.91
N LEU A 161 8.76 -8.40 7.42
CA LEU A 161 9.17 -8.57 6.03
C LEU A 161 10.09 -9.78 5.93
N THR A 162 9.59 -10.87 5.35
CA THR A 162 10.36 -12.10 5.14
C THR A 162 10.82 -12.23 3.69
N GLY A 163 11.96 -12.89 3.46
CA GLY A 163 12.44 -13.15 2.10
C GLY A 163 13.82 -13.80 2.09
N GLU A 164 14.15 -14.48 1.00
CA GLU A 164 15.41 -15.21 0.84
C GLU A 164 16.65 -14.29 0.94
N PRO A 165 17.85 -14.82 1.20
CA PRO A 165 19.09 -14.04 1.18
C PRO A 165 19.27 -13.30 -0.14
N GLY A 166 19.60 -12.01 -0.09
CA GLY A 166 19.77 -11.18 -1.29
C GLY A 166 18.48 -10.68 -1.96
N SER A 167 17.29 -11.00 -1.42
CA SER A 167 15.98 -10.52 -1.92
C SER A 167 15.76 -9.00 -1.83
N GLY A 168 16.63 -8.27 -1.12
CA GLY A 168 16.55 -6.81 -1.01
C GLY A 168 15.85 -6.27 0.24
N LYS A 169 15.62 -7.10 1.28
CA LYS A 169 15.03 -6.69 2.58
C LYS A 169 15.63 -5.40 3.16
N SER A 170 16.94 -5.37 3.35
CA SER A 170 17.65 -4.17 3.85
C SER A 170 17.52 -2.96 2.91
N THR A 171 17.41 -3.22 1.60
CA THR A 171 17.21 -2.15 0.59
C THR A 171 15.82 -1.55 0.70
N VAL A 172 14.79 -2.38 0.92
CA VAL A 172 13.43 -1.91 1.21
C VAL A 172 13.40 -1.04 2.46
N LEU A 173 14.04 -1.46 3.56
CA LEU A 173 14.13 -0.63 4.77
C LEU A 173 14.83 0.71 4.52
N ARG A 174 15.92 0.73 3.72
CA ARG A 174 16.59 1.97 3.32
C ARG A 174 15.66 2.90 2.53
N GLN A 175 14.85 2.37 1.61
CA GLN A 175 13.88 3.16 0.86
C GLN A 175 12.78 3.73 1.77
N ILE A 176 12.29 2.94 2.73
CA ILE A 176 11.34 3.43 3.73
C ILE A 176 11.98 4.55 4.55
N ALA A 177 13.18 4.33 5.10
CA ALA A 177 13.91 5.32 5.89
C ALA A 177 14.16 6.62 5.12
N ARG A 178 14.47 6.52 3.82
CA ARG A 178 14.78 7.65 2.95
C ARG A 178 13.62 8.62 2.77
N TYR A 179 12.39 8.11 2.72
CA TYR A 179 11.20 8.89 2.37
C TYR A 179 10.22 9.10 3.55
N ALA A 180 10.30 8.31 4.62
CA ALA A 180 9.34 8.34 5.73
C ALA A 180 9.14 9.73 6.37
N TRP A 181 10.17 10.57 6.37
CA TRP A 181 10.06 11.93 6.90
C TRP A 181 9.73 12.97 5.83
N SER A 182 10.49 13.01 4.73
CA SER A 182 10.44 14.12 3.78
C SER A 182 9.33 13.98 2.74
N GLU A 183 9.01 12.75 2.33
CA GLU A 183 8.05 12.46 1.26
C GLU A 183 7.21 11.21 1.58
N PRO A 184 6.52 11.16 2.73
CA PRO A 184 5.84 9.95 3.21
C PRO A 184 4.83 9.36 2.20
N ALA A 185 4.15 10.24 1.45
CA ALA A 185 3.19 9.84 0.42
C ALA A 185 3.80 9.03 -0.75
N LYS A 186 5.11 9.15 -1.03
CA LYS A 186 5.80 8.36 -2.06
C LYS A 186 5.80 6.87 -1.73
N ILE A 187 5.91 6.55 -0.44
CA ILE A 187 5.94 5.18 0.08
C ILE A 187 4.61 4.76 0.72
N GLY A 188 3.57 5.59 0.64
CA GLY A 188 2.21 5.22 1.08
C GLY A 188 1.87 5.58 2.52
N LEU A 189 2.74 6.29 3.24
CA LEU A 189 2.42 6.83 4.58
C LEU A 189 1.63 8.15 4.45
N LYS A 190 0.57 8.32 5.23
CA LYS A 190 -0.21 9.58 5.25
C LYS A 190 0.46 10.72 6.01
N GLU A 191 1.38 10.41 6.92
CA GLU A 191 2.07 11.37 7.76
C GLU A 191 3.57 11.08 7.86
N SER A 192 4.35 12.07 8.31
CA SER A 192 5.79 11.92 8.49
C SER A 192 6.11 11.10 9.74
N TYR A 193 6.94 10.09 9.58
CA TYR A 193 7.52 9.35 10.69
C TYR A 193 9.00 9.70 10.83
N LEU A 194 9.52 9.67 12.05
CA LEU A 194 10.96 9.72 12.30
C LEU A 194 11.56 8.30 12.16
N PRO A 195 12.26 7.98 11.06
CA PRO A 195 12.82 6.66 10.84
C PRO A 195 14.06 6.41 11.71
N LEU A 196 14.12 5.23 12.33
CA LEU A 196 15.27 4.67 13.03
C LEU A 196 15.65 3.35 12.37
N LEU A 197 16.66 3.39 11.50
CA LEU A 197 17.21 2.19 10.85
C LEU A 197 18.25 1.55 11.76
N LEU A 198 17.96 0.35 12.27
CA LEU A 198 18.74 -0.32 13.32
C LEU A 198 19.07 -1.77 12.91
N PRO A 199 20.34 -2.07 12.59
CA PRO A 199 20.81 -3.43 12.38
C PRO A 199 20.71 -4.25 13.66
N LEU A 200 19.94 -5.34 13.64
CA LEU A 200 19.63 -6.14 14.83
C LEU A 200 20.85 -6.87 15.37
N HIS A 201 21.82 -7.26 14.53
CA HIS A 201 23.05 -7.92 14.99
C HIS A 201 23.93 -7.00 15.88
N ILE A 202 23.81 -5.66 15.75
CA ILE A 202 24.44 -4.67 16.64
C ILE A 202 23.52 -4.39 17.82
N PHE A 203 22.26 -4.08 17.53
CA PHE A 203 21.29 -3.63 18.51
C PHE A 203 21.00 -4.68 19.60
N SER A 204 21.06 -5.97 19.28
CA SER A 204 20.80 -7.06 20.22
C SER A 204 21.85 -7.12 21.34
N LYS A 205 23.14 -7.01 21.00
CA LYS A 205 24.31 -7.13 21.90
C LYS A 205 24.44 -5.97 22.92
N LEU A 206 23.68 -4.89 22.75
CA LEU A 206 23.81 -3.67 23.54
C LEU A 206 22.86 -3.67 24.76
N HIS A 207 23.31 -4.14 25.91
CA HIS A 207 22.50 -4.20 27.14
C HIS A 207 22.37 -2.86 27.90
N PHE A 208 21.89 -1.82 27.21
CA PHE A 208 21.61 -0.49 27.77
C PHE A 208 20.11 -0.16 27.72
N SER A 209 19.73 1.01 28.26
CA SER A 209 18.39 1.58 28.04
C SER A 209 18.10 1.71 26.55
N LEU A 210 16.83 1.67 26.13
CA LEU A 210 16.44 1.77 24.71
C LEU A 210 17.09 2.97 24.01
N GLN A 211 17.09 4.13 24.65
CA GLN A 211 17.66 5.37 24.09
C GLN A 211 19.18 5.26 23.87
N GLU A 212 19.90 4.76 24.88
CA GLU A 212 21.34 4.56 24.79
C GLU A 212 21.69 3.46 23.78
N ARG A 213 20.85 2.43 23.69
CA ARG A 213 20.95 1.36 22.69
C ARG A 213 20.82 1.91 21.27
N ILE A 214 19.81 2.76 21.00
CA ILE A 214 19.61 3.43 19.71
C ILE A 214 20.84 4.29 19.38
N LYS A 215 21.23 5.19 20.30
CA LYS A 215 22.36 6.10 20.10
C LYS A 215 23.63 5.34 19.75
N ARG A 216 23.99 4.32 20.54
CA ARG A 216 25.18 3.51 20.30
C ARG A 216 25.10 2.76 18.97
N THR A 217 23.93 2.22 18.62
CA THR A 217 23.75 1.54 17.33
C THR A 217 24.04 2.51 16.17
N LEU A 218 23.49 3.74 16.22
CA LEU A 218 23.75 4.75 15.19
C LEU A 218 25.21 5.22 15.16
N ASP A 219 25.86 5.35 16.33
CA ASP A 219 27.29 5.66 16.42
C ASP A 219 28.15 4.52 15.83
N HIS A 220 27.75 3.25 16.04
CA HIS A 220 28.42 2.07 15.50
C HIS A 220 28.33 1.96 13.98
N MET A 221 27.22 2.40 13.39
CA MET A 221 27.04 2.41 11.93
C MET A 221 27.90 3.46 11.23
N GLU A 222 28.53 4.38 11.97
CA GLU A 222 29.28 5.54 11.44
C GLU A 222 28.47 6.37 10.41
N MET A 223 27.14 6.26 10.46
CA MET A 223 26.21 6.89 9.53
C MET A 223 26.20 8.43 9.69
N LEU A 224 26.47 8.90 10.91
CA LEU A 224 26.34 10.30 11.29
C LEU A 224 27.70 10.99 11.21
N GLU A 225 27.78 12.10 10.46
CA GLU A 225 29.03 12.87 10.34
C GLU A 225 29.42 13.53 11.67
N GLN A 226 28.45 13.76 12.57
CA GLN A 226 28.66 14.25 13.93
C GLN A 226 27.67 13.58 14.88
N SER A 227 28.10 13.32 16.12
CA SER A 227 27.24 12.75 17.16
C SER A 227 26.03 13.65 17.46
N LEU A 228 24.88 13.02 17.69
CA LEU A 228 23.67 13.69 18.14
C LEU A 228 23.87 14.23 19.57
N PRO A 229 23.14 15.30 19.96
CA PRO A 229 23.08 15.73 21.35
C PRO A 229 22.73 14.57 22.30
N GLU A 230 23.34 14.51 23.49
CA GLU A 230 23.09 13.41 24.45
C GLU A 230 21.62 13.28 24.84
N ASP A 231 20.93 14.40 24.90
CA ASP A 231 19.52 14.56 25.24
C ASP A 231 18.59 14.49 24.03
N PHE A 232 19.09 14.19 22.82
CA PHE A 232 18.29 14.19 21.60
C PHE A 232 17.07 13.26 21.70
N PHE A 233 17.28 11.97 22.02
CA PHE A 233 16.18 11.00 22.13
C PHE A 233 15.25 11.27 23.32
N PRO A 234 15.73 11.55 24.55
CA PRO A 234 14.87 11.95 25.66
C PRO A 234 14.04 13.20 25.37
N ALA A 235 14.64 14.26 24.82
CA ALA A 235 13.93 15.50 24.52
C ALA A 235 12.92 15.36 23.38
N TRP A 236 13.13 14.40 22.47
CA TRP A 236 12.14 14.05 21.45
C TRP A 236 11.02 13.16 22.00
N ALA A 237 11.32 12.27 22.95
CA ALA A 237 10.33 11.50 23.69
C ALA A 237 9.47 12.37 24.64
N GLU A 238 9.85 13.61 24.92
CA GLU A 238 8.99 14.59 25.59
C GLU A 238 8.12 15.39 24.59
N LYS A 239 8.45 15.32 23.30
CA LYS A 239 7.78 16.01 22.18
C LYS A 239 6.79 15.12 21.40
N GLU A 240 6.44 13.94 21.95
CA GLU A 240 5.72 12.76 21.42
C GLU A 240 4.44 12.92 20.57
N GLN A 241 4.10 14.09 20.06
CA GLN A 241 3.11 14.19 18.98
C GLN A 241 3.67 13.82 17.59
N THR A 242 4.93 13.37 17.49
CA THR A 242 5.56 12.90 16.23
C THR A 242 5.75 11.38 16.27
N LYS A 243 5.31 10.66 15.22
CA LYS A 243 5.37 9.21 15.18
C LYS A 243 6.77 8.67 14.87
N TRP A 244 7.17 7.61 15.56
CA TRP A 244 8.43 6.90 15.34
C TRP A 244 8.26 5.73 14.42
N LEU A 245 9.26 5.48 13.56
CA LEU A 245 9.30 4.31 12.70
C LEU A 245 10.60 3.53 12.95
N PHE A 246 10.47 2.42 13.67
CA PHE A 246 11.58 1.50 13.94
C PHE A 246 11.73 0.51 12.79
N LEU A 247 12.86 0.56 12.09
CA LEU A 247 13.22 -0.31 10.98
C LEU A 247 14.32 -1.24 11.46
N LEU A 248 13.94 -2.44 11.89
CA LEU A 248 14.79 -3.41 12.55
C LEU A 248 15.30 -4.44 11.53
N ASP A 249 16.58 -4.37 11.17
CA ASP A 249 17.13 -5.14 10.04
C ASP A 249 17.87 -6.41 10.48
N GLY A 250 17.51 -7.57 9.92
CA GLY A 250 18.28 -8.81 10.01
C GLY A 250 18.07 -9.60 11.29
N LEU A 251 16.82 -9.95 11.62
CA LEU A 251 16.54 -10.73 12.83
C LEU A 251 17.18 -12.12 12.82
N ASP A 252 17.32 -12.75 11.64
CA ASP A 252 17.98 -14.04 11.46
C ASP A 252 19.47 -14.01 11.85
N GLU A 253 20.10 -12.83 11.83
CA GLU A 253 21.51 -12.63 12.18
C GLU A 253 21.74 -12.51 13.69
N VAL A 254 20.67 -12.49 14.50
CA VAL A 254 20.76 -12.33 15.95
C VAL A 254 21.17 -13.65 16.62
N PRO A 255 22.27 -13.66 17.41
CA PRO A 255 22.68 -14.81 18.19
C PRO A 255 21.57 -15.36 19.10
N THR A 256 21.44 -16.68 19.19
CA THR A 256 20.34 -17.35 19.90
C THR A 256 20.19 -16.93 21.36
N ASP A 257 21.30 -16.69 22.05
CA ASP A 257 21.39 -16.22 23.43
C ASP A 257 20.88 -14.78 23.61
N GLU A 258 20.96 -13.95 22.57
CA GLU A 258 20.46 -12.56 22.58
C GLU A 258 18.98 -12.43 22.23
N ARG A 259 18.40 -13.42 21.53
CA ARG A 259 17.03 -13.35 20.98
C ARG A 259 15.97 -13.11 22.04
N MET A 260 16.05 -13.79 23.18
CA MET A 260 15.04 -13.67 24.24
C MET A 260 14.95 -12.23 24.77
N HIS A 261 16.10 -11.60 25.01
CA HIS A 261 16.15 -10.22 25.50
C HIS A 261 15.72 -9.24 24.41
N LEU A 262 16.15 -9.45 23.16
CA LEU A 262 15.74 -8.64 22.03
C LEU A 262 14.22 -8.67 21.82
N PHE A 263 13.60 -9.85 21.84
CA PHE A 263 12.15 -10.01 21.67
C PHE A 263 11.36 -9.26 22.73
N LYS A 264 11.84 -9.23 23.97
CA LYS A 264 11.23 -8.41 25.02
C LYS A 264 11.27 -6.92 24.66
N VAL A 265 12.40 -6.41 24.20
CA VAL A 265 12.54 -5.01 23.77
C VAL A 265 11.62 -4.70 22.59
N ILE A 266 11.52 -5.58 21.60
CA ILE A 266 10.64 -5.39 20.43
C ILE A 266 9.17 -5.40 20.86
N LYS A 267 8.76 -6.31 21.74
CA LYS A 267 7.40 -6.33 22.32
C LYS A 267 7.07 -5.03 23.05
N ASP A 268 8.01 -4.54 23.86
CA ASP A 268 7.86 -3.26 24.56
C ASP A 268 7.78 -2.06 23.60
N LEU A 269 8.41 -2.12 22.43
CA LEU A 269 8.28 -1.12 21.37
C LEU A 269 6.91 -1.17 20.69
N MET A 270 6.44 -2.37 20.37
CA MET A 270 5.12 -2.59 19.74
C MET A 270 3.95 -2.23 20.65
N LEU A 271 4.18 -2.10 21.96
CA LEU A 271 3.18 -1.64 22.94
C LEU A 271 3.04 -0.12 23.00
N ARG A 272 3.97 0.65 22.42
CA ARG A 272 3.97 2.11 22.53
C ARG A 272 3.03 2.74 21.53
N GLU A 273 2.22 3.68 22.00
CA GLU A 273 1.48 4.61 21.13
C GLU A 273 2.49 5.42 20.29
N ASN A 274 2.10 5.81 19.07
CA ASN A 274 2.94 6.56 18.13
C ASN A 274 4.21 5.84 17.63
N CYS A 275 4.31 4.52 17.74
CA CYS A 275 5.41 3.73 17.19
C CYS A 275 4.92 2.76 16.10
N LEU A 276 5.54 2.79 14.93
CA LEU A 276 5.44 1.75 13.91
C LEU A 276 6.74 0.95 13.90
N VAL A 277 6.65 -0.38 13.77
CA VAL A 277 7.80 -1.29 13.81
C VAL A 277 7.74 -2.16 12.56
N ILE A 278 8.83 -2.17 11.80
CA ILE A 278 9.03 -3.02 10.63
C ILE A 278 10.29 -3.84 10.86
N ILE A 279 10.18 -5.16 10.79
CA ILE A 279 11.25 -6.12 11.08
C ILE A 279 11.57 -6.89 9.80
N THR A 280 12.83 -7.16 9.51
CA THR A 280 13.22 -8.07 8.41
C THR A 280 13.82 -9.37 8.94
N SER A 281 13.55 -10.48 8.25
CA SER A 281 14.13 -11.80 8.56
C SER A 281 14.19 -12.69 7.32
N ARG A 282 15.05 -13.73 7.32
CA ARG A 282 14.87 -14.91 6.45
C ARG A 282 13.63 -15.71 6.89
N PRO A 283 12.98 -16.47 5.98
CA PRO A 283 11.83 -17.31 6.33
C PRO A 283 12.13 -18.37 7.41
N SER A 284 13.37 -18.84 7.48
CA SER A 284 13.85 -19.77 8.52
C SER A 284 14.29 -19.10 9.82
N GLY A 285 14.32 -17.76 9.86
CA GLY A 285 14.95 -16.99 10.95
C GLY A 285 14.03 -16.73 12.13
N CYS A 286 12.74 -16.50 11.86
CA CYS A 286 11.69 -16.27 12.84
C CYS A 286 10.33 -16.26 12.11
N GLN A 287 9.30 -16.82 12.74
CA GLN A 287 7.91 -16.76 12.28
C GLN A 287 7.15 -15.67 13.07
N ALA A 288 6.08 -15.10 12.49
CA ALA A 288 5.38 -13.97 13.10
C ALA A 288 4.76 -14.32 14.48
N ASP A 289 4.33 -15.57 14.64
CA ASP A 289 3.78 -16.16 15.86
C ASP A 289 4.81 -16.29 17.00
N GLU A 290 6.10 -16.52 16.68
CA GLU A 290 7.18 -16.55 17.66
C GLU A 290 7.39 -15.18 18.34
N LEU A 291 7.12 -14.09 17.60
CA LEU A 291 7.14 -12.73 18.12
C LEU A 291 5.82 -12.37 18.78
N ASP A 292 4.75 -12.13 18.01
CA ASP A 292 3.43 -11.74 18.51
C ASP A 292 2.35 -11.90 17.42
N GLU A 293 1.62 -13.01 17.47
CA GLU A 293 0.62 -13.45 16.47
C GLU A 293 -0.51 -12.43 16.22
N GLY A 294 -0.74 -11.48 17.14
CA GLY A 294 -1.84 -10.51 17.04
C GLY A 294 -1.46 -9.12 16.54
N ARG A 295 -0.17 -8.83 16.34
CA ARG A 295 0.31 -7.44 16.11
C ARG A 295 1.20 -7.27 14.89
N LEU A 296 1.70 -8.37 14.33
CA LEU A 296 2.55 -8.39 13.15
C LEU A 296 1.78 -8.97 11.96
N VAL A 297 1.82 -8.25 10.84
CA VAL A 297 1.42 -8.80 9.54
C VAL A 297 2.67 -9.20 8.78
N ASN A 298 2.75 -10.47 8.34
CA ASN A 298 3.90 -10.96 7.58
C ASN A 298 3.69 -10.79 6.08
N TYR A 299 4.66 -10.12 5.45
CA TYR A 299 4.76 -9.95 4.01
C TYR A 299 6.04 -10.61 3.49
N VAL A 300 5.89 -11.44 2.46
CA VAL A 300 6.97 -12.17 1.81
C VAL A 300 7.42 -11.41 0.57
N LEU A 301 8.68 -10.96 0.54
CA LEU A 301 9.31 -10.37 -0.63
C LEU A 301 9.34 -11.40 -1.76
N GLN A 302 8.81 -11.00 -2.91
CA GLN A 302 8.82 -11.82 -4.11
C GLN A 302 10.11 -11.63 -4.92
N PRO A 303 10.58 -12.67 -5.63
CA PRO A 303 11.61 -12.53 -6.64
C PRO A 303 11.23 -11.47 -7.69
N PHE A 304 12.22 -10.86 -8.34
CA PHE A 304 11.97 -9.91 -9.43
C PHE A 304 11.29 -10.59 -10.61
N SER A 305 10.15 -10.05 -11.01
CA SER A 305 9.49 -10.42 -12.26
C SER A 305 10.37 -10.08 -13.48
N PRO A 306 10.14 -10.72 -14.64
CA PRO A 306 10.87 -10.38 -15.87
C PRO A 306 10.84 -8.88 -16.22
N GLY A 307 9.74 -8.19 -15.92
CA GLY A 307 9.64 -6.74 -16.07
C GLY A 307 10.57 -5.97 -15.14
N GLN A 308 10.66 -6.37 -13.86
CA GLN A 308 11.59 -5.78 -12.89
C GLN A 308 13.06 -6.09 -13.22
N VAL A 309 13.36 -7.28 -13.75
CA VAL A 309 14.72 -7.63 -14.26
C VAL A 309 15.10 -6.71 -15.42
N LYS A 310 14.16 -6.44 -16.34
CA LYS A 310 14.36 -5.50 -17.44
C LYS A 310 14.59 -4.07 -16.93
N GLU A 311 13.75 -3.60 -16.01
CA GLU A 311 13.90 -2.29 -15.38
C GLU A 311 15.25 -2.14 -14.66
N PHE A 312 15.67 -3.19 -13.94
CA PHE A 312 16.99 -3.24 -13.30
C PHE A 312 18.12 -3.07 -14.34
N ALA A 313 18.04 -3.80 -15.46
CA ALA A 313 19.02 -3.73 -16.53
C ALA A 313 19.02 -2.34 -17.21
N GLU A 314 17.86 -1.74 -17.42
CA GLU A 314 17.73 -0.36 -17.93
C GLU A 314 18.42 0.65 -17.01
N ASN A 315 18.17 0.55 -15.70
CA ASN A 315 18.77 1.43 -14.70
C ASN A 315 20.29 1.27 -14.59
N TRP A 316 20.83 0.06 -14.82
CA TRP A 316 22.27 -0.23 -14.74
C TRP A 316 23.06 0.08 -16.02
N PHE A 317 22.46 -0.18 -17.20
CA PHE A 317 23.19 -0.20 -18.48
C PHE A 317 22.70 0.84 -19.50
N ALA A 318 21.68 1.64 -19.18
CA ALA A 318 21.03 2.57 -20.11
C ALA A 318 20.67 1.87 -21.45
N GLU A 319 20.98 2.48 -22.61
CA GLU A 319 20.65 1.97 -23.95
C GLU A 319 21.35 0.64 -24.34
N LYS A 320 22.30 0.13 -23.54
CA LYS A 320 23.07 -1.11 -23.82
C LYS A 320 22.57 -2.35 -23.06
N ASN A 321 21.35 -2.33 -22.53
CA ASN A 321 20.78 -3.41 -21.72
C ASN A 321 20.56 -4.75 -22.46
N SER A 322 20.35 -4.72 -23.79
CA SER A 322 19.90 -5.88 -24.57
C SER A 322 20.90 -7.04 -24.58
N HIS A 323 22.21 -6.74 -24.57
CA HIS A 323 23.25 -7.77 -24.52
C HIS A 323 23.40 -8.40 -23.13
N PHE A 324 23.15 -7.64 -22.06
CA PHE A 324 23.12 -8.16 -20.69
C PHE A 324 21.90 -9.06 -20.49
N LEU A 325 20.71 -8.60 -20.88
CA LEU A 325 19.47 -9.38 -20.80
C LEU A 325 19.58 -10.70 -21.57
N ARG A 326 20.12 -10.67 -22.79
CA ARG A 326 20.38 -11.90 -23.56
C ARG A 326 21.35 -12.84 -22.85
N SER A 327 22.39 -12.28 -22.22
CA SER A 327 23.34 -13.09 -21.45
C SER A 327 22.73 -13.67 -20.18
N LEU A 328 21.66 -13.07 -19.64
CA LEU A 328 20.86 -13.65 -18.55
C LEU A 328 19.95 -14.78 -19.05
N GLU A 329 19.38 -14.65 -20.25
CA GLU A 329 18.53 -15.68 -20.87
C GLU A 329 19.30 -16.97 -21.20
N ASP A 330 20.57 -16.84 -21.60
CA ASP A 330 21.46 -17.97 -21.92
C ASP A 330 21.86 -18.80 -20.66
N LEU A 331 21.49 -18.33 -19.46
CA LEU A 331 21.80 -18.99 -18.21
C LEU A 331 20.76 -20.07 -17.90
N ARG A 332 21.25 -21.28 -17.57
CA ARG A 332 20.41 -22.48 -17.41
C ARG A 332 19.47 -22.44 -16.20
N MET A 333 19.59 -21.44 -15.34
CA MET A 333 18.85 -21.34 -14.07
C MET A 333 18.10 -20.00 -13.97
N LYS A 334 16.94 -19.90 -14.63
CA LYS A 334 16.13 -18.66 -14.68
C LYS A 334 15.83 -18.06 -13.29
N THR A 335 15.58 -18.90 -12.29
CA THR A 335 15.21 -18.52 -10.91
C THR A 335 16.33 -17.78 -10.16
N ILE A 336 17.60 -17.94 -10.58
CA ILE A 336 18.77 -17.37 -9.89
C ILE A 336 18.90 -15.85 -10.17
N TYR A 337 18.37 -15.36 -11.29
CA TYR A 337 18.47 -13.95 -11.70
C TYR A 337 17.26 -13.11 -11.30
N GLU A 338 16.36 -13.67 -10.49
CA GLU A 338 15.25 -12.94 -9.89
C GLU A 338 15.67 -12.32 -8.54
N SER A 339 16.87 -12.65 -8.03
CA SER A 339 17.44 -12.06 -6.82
C SER A 339 18.16 -10.74 -7.13
N PRO A 340 17.79 -9.61 -6.50
CA PRO A 340 18.45 -8.31 -6.69
C PRO A 340 19.96 -8.33 -6.45
N LEU A 341 20.41 -9.08 -5.44
CA LEU A 341 21.84 -9.24 -5.16
C LEU A 341 22.56 -9.96 -6.31
N LEU A 342 22.01 -11.08 -6.79
CA LEU A 342 22.62 -11.85 -7.86
C LEU A 342 22.63 -11.08 -9.18
N LEU A 343 21.59 -10.29 -9.46
CA LEU A 343 21.58 -9.35 -10.58
C LEU A 343 22.67 -8.28 -10.46
N THR A 344 22.91 -7.75 -9.26
CA THR A 344 23.99 -6.79 -9.00
C THR A 344 25.36 -7.42 -9.21
N ILE A 345 25.57 -8.64 -8.70
CA ILE A 345 26.80 -9.42 -8.91
C ILE A 345 27.01 -9.70 -10.41
N ALA A 346 25.97 -10.21 -11.08
CA ALA A 346 26.00 -10.50 -12.51
C ALA A 346 26.30 -9.25 -13.34
N ALA A 347 25.66 -8.12 -13.03
CA ALA A 347 25.93 -6.88 -13.73
C ALA A 347 27.39 -6.45 -13.58
N LYS A 348 27.98 -6.56 -12.38
CA LYS A 348 29.40 -6.25 -12.17
C LYS A 348 30.32 -7.20 -12.93
N VAL A 349 30.08 -8.51 -12.86
CA VAL A 349 30.87 -9.53 -13.59
C VAL A 349 30.79 -9.30 -15.10
N TYR A 350 29.58 -9.05 -15.62
CA TYR A 350 29.34 -8.72 -17.03
C TYR A 350 30.19 -7.54 -17.49
N LEU A 351 30.19 -6.47 -16.70
CA LEU A 351 30.93 -5.24 -17.02
C LEU A 351 32.44 -5.48 -17.05
N GLU A 352 32.96 -6.24 -16.10
CA GLU A 352 34.40 -6.51 -16.04
C GLU A 352 34.84 -7.38 -17.23
N ARG A 353 34.11 -8.47 -17.53
CA ARG A 353 34.36 -9.29 -18.73
C ARG A 353 34.27 -8.50 -20.03
N THR A 354 33.32 -7.56 -20.09
CA THR A 354 33.18 -6.66 -21.25
C THR A 354 34.41 -5.76 -21.43
N LYS A 355 35.00 -5.26 -20.34
CA LYS A 355 36.24 -4.48 -20.40
C LYS A 355 37.44 -5.32 -20.85
N GLU A 356 37.57 -6.54 -20.33
CA GLU A 356 38.72 -7.40 -20.61
C GLU A 356 38.71 -7.94 -22.03
N ASN A 357 37.59 -8.51 -22.48
CA ASN A 357 37.52 -9.34 -23.69
C ASN A 357 36.59 -8.79 -24.78
N GLY A 358 35.95 -7.63 -24.55
CA GLY A 358 34.99 -7.03 -25.51
C GLY A 358 33.65 -7.76 -25.61
N THR A 359 33.47 -8.89 -24.91
CA THR A 359 32.23 -9.68 -24.84
C THR A 359 31.87 -9.95 -23.38
N GLY A 360 30.64 -9.68 -22.98
CA GLY A 360 30.17 -9.79 -21.59
C GLY A 360 29.49 -11.12 -21.22
N SER A 361 29.83 -12.27 -21.80
CA SER A 361 29.10 -13.51 -21.45
C SER A 361 29.15 -13.79 -19.93
N LEU A 362 28.04 -14.23 -19.33
CA LEU A 362 27.96 -14.51 -17.89
C LEU A 362 28.33 -15.97 -17.58
N PRO A 363 28.91 -16.24 -16.39
CA PRO A 363 29.05 -17.60 -15.87
C PRO A 363 27.69 -18.30 -15.71
N VAL A 364 27.61 -19.58 -16.11
CA VAL A 364 26.36 -20.36 -16.14
C VAL A 364 25.85 -20.73 -14.73
N GLN A 365 26.76 -20.89 -13.76
CA GLN A 365 26.43 -21.32 -12.39
C GLN A 365 26.55 -20.16 -11.40
N ARG A 366 25.65 -20.13 -10.40
CA ARG A 366 25.64 -19.14 -9.31
C ARG A 366 26.98 -19.04 -8.59
N VAL A 367 27.58 -20.18 -8.23
CA VAL A 367 28.87 -20.22 -7.53
C VAL A 367 29.99 -19.53 -8.30
N ASN A 368 30.00 -19.65 -9.63
CA ASN A 368 31.02 -19.01 -10.48
C ASN A 368 30.83 -17.49 -10.54
N LEU A 369 29.60 -16.98 -10.41
CA LEU A 369 29.35 -15.54 -10.26
C LEU A 369 29.94 -14.99 -8.96
N TYR A 370 29.76 -15.72 -7.84
CA TYR A 370 30.39 -15.35 -6.57
C TYR A 370 31.91 -15.41 -6.65
N GLU A 371 32.46 -16.46 -7.24
CA GLU A 371 33.90 -16.63 -7.43
C GLU A 371 34.50 -15.44 -8.19
N GLU A 372 33.98 -15.15 -9.37
CA GLU A 372 34.49 -14.06 -10.20
C GLU A 372 34.29 -12.70 -9.54
N PHE A 373 33.18 -12.46 -8.87
CA PHE A 373 32.97 -11.20 -8.15
C PHE A 373 33.96 -11.01 -7.00
N VAL A 374 34.22 -12.05 -6.21
CA VAL A 374 35.25 -12.01 -5.16
C VAL A 374 36.62 -11.74 -5.75
N ASP A 375 36.97 -12.39 -6.87
CA ASP A 375 38.26 -12.22 -7.51
C ASP A 375 38.41 -10.79 -8.09
N ILE A 376 37.36 -10.23 -8.69
CA ILE A 376 37.31 -8.82 -9.14
C ILE A 376 37.53 -7.87 -7.96
N CYS A 377 36.82 -8.07 -6.85
CA CYS A 377 36.97 -7.24 -5.65
C CYS A 377 38.38 -7.30 -5.06
N LEU A 378 39.00 -8.49 -5.04
CA LEU A 378 40.37 -8.66 -4.59
C LEU A 378 41.38 -8.01 -5.54
N GLU A 379 41.17 -8.09 -6.85
CA GLU A 379 42.03 -7.43 -7.83
C GLU A 379 41.94 -5.90 -7.73
N GLU A 380 40.74 -5.35 -7.58
CA GLU A 380 40.58 -3.92 -7.30
C GLU A 380 41.25 -3.51 -5.97
N ALA A 381 41.21 -4.38 -4.95
CA ALA A 381 41.91 -4.12 -3.69
C ALA A 381 43.43 -4.08 -3.91
N ARG A 382 43.97 -4.97 -4.75
CA ARG A 382 45.39 -4.95 -5.16
C ARG A 382 45.77 -3.64 -5.82
N GLN A 383 44.97 -3.18 -6.77
CA GLN A 383 45.17 -1.90 -7.46
C GLN A 383 45.09 -0.68 -6.51
N ARG A 384 44.37 -0.80 -5.38
CA ARG A 384 44.30 0.25 -4.34
C ARG A 384 45.52 0.32 -3.43
N GLY A 385 46.52 -0.54 -3.58
CA GLY A 385 47.67 -0.59 -2.68
C GLY A 385 47.51 -1.60 -1.53
N LEU A 386 46.73 -2.67 -1.71
CA LEU A 386 46.76 -3.82 -0.81
C LEU A 386 48.18 -4.44 -0.67
N PRO A 387 49.02 -4.51 -1.73
CA PRO A 387 50.41 -4.95 -1.61
C PRO A 387 51.23 -4.09 -0.63
N ASP A 388 51.00 -2.78 -0.59
CA ASP A 388 51.72 -1.89 0.32
C ASP A 388 51.37 -2.16 1.78
N ASP A 389 50.11 -2.54 2.06
CA ASP A 389 49.64 -2.84 3.41
C ASP A 389 50.06 -4.24 3.89
N LEU A 390 50.15 -5.24 3.01
CA LEU A 390 50.30 -6.65 3.36
C LEU A 390 51.58 -7.34 2.87
N GLY A 391 52.26 -6.77 1.89
CA GLY A 391 53.33 -7.43 1.14
C GLY A 391 52.80 -8.51 0.19
N ASP A 392 53.64 -8.93 -0.75
CA ASP A 392 53.23 -9.80 -1.87
C ASP A 392 52.68 -11.16 -1.43
N LYS A 393 53.33 -11.81 -0.44
CA LYS A 393 52.94 -13.15 0.04
C LYS A 393 51.51 -13.17 0.59
N LEU A 394 51.15 -12.23 1.46
CA LEU A 394 49.79 -12.15 2.02
C LEU A 394 48.77 -11.61 1.02
N THR A 395 49.20 -10.76 0.10
CA THR A 395 48.35 -10.27 -0.98
C THR A 395 47.93 -11.39 -1.93
N MET A 396 48.85 -12.31 -2.25
CA MET A 396 48.55 -13.50 -3.05
C MET A 396 47.62 -14.48 -2.28
N GLY A 397 47.82 -14.62 -0.97
CA GLY A 397 46.99 -15.46 -0.09
C GLY A 397 45.67 -14.82 0.40
N SER A 398 45.25 -13.69 -0.18
CA SER A 398 44.13 -12.90 0.33
C SER A 398 42.79 -13.63 0.37
N LYS A 399 42.48 -14.44 -0.67
CA LYS A 399 41.25 -15.27 -0.71
C LYS A 399 41.25 -16.30 0.42
N TYR A 400 42.38 -16.98 0.67
CA TYR A 400 42.52 -17.94 1.77
C TYR A 400 42.36 -17.30 3.14
N GLY A 401 42.92 -16.10 3.34
CA GLY A 401 42.75 -15.35 4.60
C GLY A 401 41.31 -14.94 4.83
N LEU A 402 40.60 -14.44 3.80
CA LEU A 402 39.17 -14.15 3.89
C LEU A 402 38.34 -15.40 4.14
N ALA A 403 38.65 -16.51 3.47
CA ALA A 403 37.96 -17.78 3.66
C ALA A 403 38.11 -18.31 5.09
N HIS A 404 39.29 -18.12 5.70
CA HIS A 404 39.50 -18.43 7.11
C HIS A 404 38.67 -17.55 8.05
N LEU A 405 38.62 -16.23 7.80
CA LEU A 405 37.75 -15.34 8.57
C LEU A 405 36.26 -15.73 8.43
N ALA A 406 35.83 -16.07 7.21
CA ALA A 406 34.46 -16.48 6.93
C ALA A 406 34.08 -17.71 7.74
N TRP A 407 34.96 -18.72 7.73
CA TRP A 407 34.81 -19.93 8.52
C TRP A 407 34.75 -19.67 10.02
N GLU A 408 35.61 -18.82 10.57
CA GLU A 408 35.61 -18.51 11.99
C GLU A 408 34.33 -17.78 12.43
N MET A 409 33.85 -16.84 11.61
CA MET A 409 32.60 -16.13 11.86
C MET A 409 31.36 -17.03 11.68
N THR A 410 31.40 -18.02 10.79
CA THR A 410 30.34 -19.04 10.66
C THR A 410 30.35 -19.99 11.85
N ARG A 411 31.53 -20.43 12.29
CA ARG A 411 31.69 -21.35 13.43
C ARG A 411 31.30 -20.72 14.77
N ARG A 412 31.50 -19.41 14.91
CA ARG A 412 31.25 -18.65 16.13
C ARG A 412 30.41 -17.41 15.79
N PRO A 413 29.09 -17.55 15.65
CA PRO A 413 28.21 -16.41 15.40
C PRO A 413 28.43 -15.32 16.45
N GLY A 414 28.53 -14.07 16.00
CA GLY A 414 28.77 -12.91 16.87
C GLY A 414 30.23 -12.64 17.24
N HIS A 415 31.17 -13.50 16.84
CA HIS A 415 32.62 -13.33 17.04
C HIS A 415 33.21 -12.45 15.93
N ASP A 416 32.91 -11.15 16.01
CA ASP A 416 33.15 -10.16 14.96
C ASP A 416 34.04 -8.98 15.41
N SER A 417 34.57 -8.99 16.64
CA SER A 417 35.43 -7.92 17.13
C SER A 417 36.84 -7.96 16.51
N GLU A 418 37.49 -6.79 16.46
CA GLU A 418 38.85 -6.70 15.92
C GLU A 418 39.84 -7.65 16.62
N ASP A 419 39.76 -7.77 17.94
CA ASP A 419 40.71 -8.57 18.73
C ASP A 419 40.51 -10.07 18.51
N GLU A 420 39.25 -10.52 18.48
CA GLU A 420 38.87 -11.90 18.22
C GLU A 420 39.31 -12.37 16.83
N LEU A 421 39.02 -11.56 15.80
CA LEU A 421 39.36 -11.89 14.43
C LEU A 421 40.87 -11.73 14.15
N ALA A 422 41.53 -10.76 14.78
CA ALA A 422 42.99 -10.65 14.70
C ALA A 422 43.67 -11.87 15.33
N GLN A 423 43.15 -12.37 16.46
CA GLN A 423 43.65 -13.61 17.07
C GLN A 423 43.39 -14.82 16.18
N ALA A 424 42.20 -14.94 15.60
CA ALA A 424 41.87 -16.01 14.66
C ALA A 424 42.80 -16.03 13.43
N MET A 425 43.14 -14.85 12.90
CA MET A 425 44.12 -14.71 11.81
C MET A 425 45.55 -14.98 12.26
N THR A 426 45.92 -14.60 13.49
CA THR A 426 47.22 -14.91 14.08
C THR A 426 47.43 -16.41 14.13
N ASP A 427 46.44 -17.14 14.66
CA ASP A 427 46.47 -18.59 14.74
C ASP A 427 46.59 -19.23 13.35
N TYR A 428 45.86 -18.70 12.36
CA TYR A 428 45.93 -19.16 10.98
C TYR A 428 47.32 -18.96 10.36
N LEU A 429 47.86 -17.75 10.46
CA LEU A 429 49.17 -17.41 9.89
C LEU A 429 50.30 -18.19 10.54
N HIS A 430 50.22 -18.41 11.87
CA HIS A 430 51.22 -19.18 12.59
C HIS A 430 51.16 -20.67 12.22
N ARG A 431 49.97 -21.28 12.25
CA ARG A 431 49.81 -22.74 12.07
C ARG A 431 49.90 -23.20 10.62
N PHE A 432 49.37 -22.40 9.67
CA PHE A 432 49.19 -22.85 8.29
C PHE A 432 50.06 -22.08 7.28
N GLN A 433 50.64 -20.94 7.67
CA GLN A 433 51.52 -20.14 6.79
C GLN A 433 52.97 -20.04 7.30
N ALA A 434 53.28 -20.77 8.39
CA ALA A 434 54.59 -20.92 9.00
C ALA A 434 55.29 -19.61 9.41
N PHE A 435 54.51 -18.57 9.76
CA PHE A 435 55.05 -17.34 10.33
C PHE A 435 55.41 -17.54 11.80
N GLY A 436 56.43 -16.81 12.30
CA GLY A 436 56.72 -16.76 13.74
C GLY A 436 55.54 -16.17 14.52
N GLU A 437 55.37 -16.51 15.79
CA GLU A 437 54.18 -16.11 16.57
C GLU A 437 53.99 -14.58 16.65
N ASP A 438 55.05 -13.83 16.96
CA ASP A 438 54.98 -12.36 17.05
C ASP A 438 54.76 -11.69 15.68
N GLU A 439 55.32 -12.29 14.62
CA GLU A 439 55.13 -11.85 13.25
C GLU A 439 53.68 -12.10 12.81
N ALA A 440 53.14 -13.29 13.07
CA ALA A 440 51.77 -13.67 12.80
C ALA A 440 50.77 -12.76 13.52
N ARG A 441 51.06 -12.35 14.77
CA ARG A 441 50.23 -11.40 15.53
C ARG A 441 50.14 -10.05 14.85
N THR A 442 51.29 -9.54 14.40
CA THR A 442 51.37 -8.24 13.71
C THR A 442 50.69 -8.31 12.34
N LEU A 443 50.97 -9.36 11.58
CA LEU A 443 50.41 -9.58 10.24
C LEU A 443 48.91 -9.88 10.28
N GLY A 444 48.41 -10.61 11.27
CA GLY A 444 46.99 -10.92 11.42
C GLY A 444 46.13 -9.66 11.58
N ARG A 445 46.56 -8.74 12.46
CA ARG A 445 45.88 -7.44 12.63
C ARG A 445 46.02 -6.55 11.39
N ARG A 446 47.18 -6.56 10.73
CA ARG A 446 47.37 -5.82 9.46
C ARG A 446 46.46 -6.35 8.35
N PHE A 447 46.38 -7.67 8.20
CA PHE A 447 45.49 -8.34 7.26
C PHE A 447 44.05 -7.91 7.46
N LEU A 448 43.56 -8.06 8.69
CA LEU A 448 42.19 -7.71 9.05
C LEU A 448 41.85 -6.25 8.69
N ASN A 449 42.72 -5.31 9.09
CA ASN A 449 42.52 -3.88 8.82
C ASN A 449 42.72 -3.50 7.35
N ALA A 450 43.57 -4.19 6.59
CA ALA A 450 43.73 -3.93 5.16
C ALA A 450 42.51 -4.44 4.37
N MET A 451 42.04 -5.66 4.67
CA MET A 451 40.87 -6.24 4.01
C MET A 451 39.60 -5.45 4.34
N GLY A 452 39.39 -5.09 5.62
CA GLY A 452 38.27 -4.26 6.05
C GLY A 452 38.19 -2.88 5.38
N ARG A 453 39.33 -2.35 4.91
CA ARG A 453 39.41 -1.05 4.21
C ARG A 453 39.33 -1.18 2.68
N ARG A 454 39.85 -2.26 2.10
CA ARG A 454 40.12 -2.34 0.65
C ARG A 454 39.37 -3.43 -0.10
N SER A 455 38.99 -4.52 0.57
CA SER A 455 38.44 -5.70 -0.11
C SER A 455 37.09 -5.44 -0.77
N GLY A 456 36.31 -4.48 -0.25
CA GLY A 456 34.95 -4.20 -0.74
C GLY A 456 33.91 -5.25 -0.34
N ILE A 457 34.31 -6.45 0.08
CA ILE A 457 33.42 -7.55 0.50
C ILE A 457 33.48 -7.87 1.99
N PHE A 458 34.58 -7.50 2.64
CA PHE A 458 34.79 -7.59 4.08
C PHE A 458 35.03 -6.17 4.60
N VAL A 459 34.22 -5.73 5.55
CA VAL A 459 34.04 -4.31 5.90
C VAL A 459 34.30 -4.13 7.40
N LYS A 460 34.98 -3.05 7.75
CA LYS A 460 35.14 -2.62 9.14
C LYS A 460 34.01 -1.64 9.50
N GLU A 461 33.31 -1.91 10.60
CA GLU A 461 32.23 -1.07 11.14
C GLU A 461 32.59 -0.72 12.59
N GLY A 462 33.16 0.47 12.80
CA GLY A 462 33.70 0.87 14.09
C GLY A 462 34.79 -0.09 14.61
N LYS A 463 34.47 -0.87 15.63
CA LYS A 463 35.37 -1.86 16.27
C LYS A 463 35.11 -3.32 15.89
N THR A 464 34.10 -3.55 15.06
CA THR A 464 33.69 -4.86 14.58
C THR A 464 33.92 -4.97 13.07
N PHE A 465 33.86 -6.19 12.55
CA PHE A 465 33.97 -6.47 11.13
C PHE A 465 32.78 -7.29 10.66
N ASN A 466 32.29 -6.97 9.47
CA ASN A 466 31.18 -7.65 8.87
C ASN A 466 31.44 -7.95 7.39
N TRP A 467 30.58 -8.75 6.80
CA TRP A 467 30.57 -9.02 5.37
C TRP A 467 29.63 -8.03 4.69
N LEU A 468 29.98 -7.61 3.47
CA LEU A 468 29.12 -6.75 2.65
C LEU A 468 27.70 -7.33 2.51
N HIS A 469 27.64 -8.66 2.38
CA HIS A 469 26.42 -9.43 2.47
C HIS A 469 26.74 -10.82 3.06
N PRO A 470 25.87 -11.41 3.90
CA PRO A 470 26.11 -12.72 4.51
C PRO A 470 26.44 -13.84 3.51
N THR A 471 25.93 -13.76 2.28
CA THR A 471 26.21 -14.77 1.24
C THR A 471 27.68 -14.82 0.82
N PHE A 472 28.46 -13.75 0.97
CA PHE A 472 29.91 -13.80 0.73
C PHE A 472 30.64 -14.58 1.82
N ARG A 473 30.19 -14.46 3.08
CA ARG A 473 30.66 -15.32 4.17
C ARG A 473 30.33 -16.78 3.89
N GLU A 474 29.08 -17.05 3.50
CA GLU A 474 28.59 -18.40 3.22
C GLU A 474 29.39 -19.04 2.05
N TYR A 475 29.59 -18.31 0.95
CA TYR A 475 30.39 -18.74 -0.18
C TYR A 475 31.85 -19.02 0.22
N LEU A 476 32.52 -18.08 0.90
CA LEU A 476 33.93 -18.24 1.28
C LEU A 476 34.15 -19.32 2.35
N ALA A 477 33.19 -19.52 3.25
CA ALA A 477 33.21 -20.61 4.21
C ALA A 477 33.01 -21.97 3.51
N GLY A 478 32.10 -22.05 2.53
CA GLY A 478 31.93 -23.22 1.66
C GLY A 478 33.18 -23.52 0.83
N TRP A 479 33.81 -22.48 0.28
CA TRP A 479 35.07 -22.60 -0.44
C TRP A 479 36.18 -23.14 0.46
N GLN A 480 36.32 -22.62 1.70
CA GLN A 480 37.31 -23.17 2.62
C GLN A 480 37.02 -24.62 3.01
N MET A 481 35.74 -25.00 3.09
CA MET A 481 35.33 -26.36 3.40
C MET A 481 35.83 -27.35 2.34
N VAL A 482 35.71 -26.97 1.06
CA VAL A 482 36.23 -27.76 -0.07
C VAL A 482 37.77 -27.82 -0.05
N GLU A 483 38.44 -26.67 0.06
CA GLU A 483 39.91 -26.59 0.02
C GLU A 483 40.62 -27.35 1.15
N LYS A 484 39.98 -27.54 2.31
CA LYS A 484 40.57 -28.29 3.43
C LYS A 484 40.39 -29.81 3.30
N GLU A 485 39.44 -30.28 2.49
CA GLU A 485 38.89 -31.64 2.62
C GLU A 485 38.88 -32.45 1.31
N ILE A 486 39.29 -31.89 0.16
CA ILE A 486 39.39 -32.60 -1.14
C ILE A 486 40.19 -33.92 -1.03
N ASP A 487 41.21 -33.98 -0.18
CA ASP A 487 42.10 -35.15 -0.05
C ASP A 487 41.67 -36.19 1.00
N GLN A 488 40.61 -35.96 1.79
CA GLN A 488 40.26 -36.80 2.96
C GLN A 488 38.97 -37.63 2.79
N LEU A 489 38.33 -37.57 1.62
CA LEU A 489 37.06 -38.24 1.35
C LEU A 489 37.29 -39.53 0.55
N ASP A 490 37.74 -40.58 1.24
CA ASP A 490 37.76 -41.91 0.64
C ASP A 490 36.31 -42.42 0.50
N ILE A 491 35.94 -42.82 -0.71
CA ILE A 491 34.55 -43.07 -1.15
C ILE A 491 33.98 -44.38 -0.54
N ASP A 492 34.83 -45.19 0.07
CA ASP A 492 34.52 -46.56 0.51
C ASP A 492 34.28 -46.71 2.02
N ASP A 493 34.45 -45.66 2.84
CA ASP A 493 34.22 -45.77 4.28
C ASP A 493 32.83 -45.29 4.69
N TYR A 494 32.08 -46.18 5.36
CA TYR A 494 30.67 -46.00 5.71
C TYR A 494 30.44 -45.05 6.89
N ASP A 495 31.52 -44.43 7.40
CA ASP A 495 31.49 -43.37 8.40
C ASP A 495 31.60 -42.00 7.72
N ALA A 496 30.53 -41.22 7.83
CA ALA A 496 30.37 -39.92 7.20
C ALA A 496 31.58 -38.98 7.44
N PRO A 497 31.83 -38.01 6.53
CA PRO A 497 32.96 -37.07 6.63
C PRO A 497 33.11 -36.48 8.04
N LYS A 498 34.32 -36.10 8.49
CA LYS A 498 34.50 -35.25 9.70
C LYS A 498 33.71 -33.93 9.62
N VAL A 499 33.24 -33.58 8.43
CA VAL A 499 32.33 -32.46 8.12
C VAL A 499 30.86 -32.75 8.49
N TYR A 500 30.46 -34.01 8.65
CA TYR A 500 29.07 -34.41 8.94
C TYR A 500 28.48 -33.72 10.16
N TYR A 501 29.28 -33.56 11.23
CA TYR A 501 28.83 -32.79 12.40
C TYR A 501 28.42 -31.36 12.04
N ARG A 502 29.06 -30.74 11.04
CA ARG A 502 28.74 -29.37 10.58
C ARG A 502 27.42 -29.32 9.81
N PHE A 503 27.07 -30.36 9.05
CA PHE A 503 25.82 -30.38 8.29
C PHE A 503 24.57 -30.30 9.19
N ILE A 504 24.68 -30.75 10.44
CA ILE A 504 23.59 -30.72 11.42
C ILE A 504 23.30 -29.27 11.86
N TYR A 505 24.35 -28.46 12.00
CA TYR A 505 24.23 -27.11 12.56
C TYR A 505 23.63 -26.12 11.55
N PRO A 506 22.54 -25.38 11.90
CA PRO A 506 21.86 -24.47 10.98
C PRO A 506 22.76 -23.40 10.34
N GLU A 507 23.74 -22.89 11.07
CA GLU A 507 24.66 -21.84 10.59
C GLU A 507 25.55 -22.30 9.40
N TRP A 508 25.68 -23.61 9.17
CA TRP A 508 26.47 -24.17 8.07
C TRP A 508 25.63 -24.56 6.84
N LYS A 509 24.30 -24.44 6.87
CA LYS A 509 23.42 -24.86 5.77
C LYS A 509 23.87 -24.28 4.42
N GLU A 510 23.86 -22.96 4.30
CA GLU A 510 24.22 -22.26 3.05
C GLU A 510 25.68 -22.48 2.64
N SER A 511 26.60 -22.53 3.62
CA SER A 511 28.02 -22.81 3.33
C SER A 511 28.22 -24.21 2.75
N THR A 512 27.42 -25.18 3.19
CA THR A 512 27.45 -26.55 2.67
C THR A 512 26.88 -26.62 1.27
N LEU A 513 25.76 -25.92 1.00
CA LEU A 513 25.21 -25.82 -0.37
C LEU A 513 26.23 -25.19 -1.33
N PHE A 514 26.89 -24.10 -0.94
CA PHE A 514 27.98 -23.53 -1.73
C PHE A 514 29.14 -24.51 -1.92
N ALA A 515 29.54 -25.28 -0.90
CA ALA A 515 30.58 -26.30 -1.06
C ALA A 515 30.20 -27.36 -2.11
N ILE A 516 28.95 -27.83 -2.11
CA ILE A 516 28.42 -28.77 -3.11
C ILE A 516 28.42 -28.13 -4.50
N GLU A 517 27.97 -26.87 -4.63
CA GLU A 517 28.02 -26.13 -5.90
C GLU A 517 29.47 -25.96 -6.41
N ILE A 518 30.44 -25.67 -5.53
CA ILE A 518 31.86 -25.56 -5.88
C ILE A 518 32.38 -26.89 -6.43
N LEU A 519 32.13 -28.01 -5.74
CA LEU A 519 32.54 -29.34 -6.20
C LEU A 519 31.90 -29.69 -7.56
N ALA A 520 30.61 -29.39 -7.71
CA ALA A 520 29.90 -29.57 -8.98
C ALA A 520 30.53 -28.73 -10.11
N SER A 521 30.89 -27.47 -9.84
CA SER A 521 31.55 -26.58 -10.81
C SER A 521 32.93 -27.07 -11.25
N ARG A 522 33.64 -27.78 -10.36
CA ARG A 522 34.94 -28.43 -10.63
C ARG A 522 34.80 -29.77 -11.36
N GLY A 523 33.58 -30.25 -11.57
CA GLY A 523 33.30 -31.54 -12.21
C GLY A 523 33.54 -32.75 -11.28
N GLU A 524 33.59 -32.52 -9.96
CA GLU A 524 33.76 -33.57 -8.97
C GLU A 524 32.45 -34.34 -8.70
N ASP A 525 32.56 -35.57 -8.17
CA ASP A 525 31.40 -36.38 -7.79
C ASP A 525 30.83 -35.89 -6.46
N VAL A 526 29.64 -35.29 -6.49
CA VAL A 526 29.03 -34.68 -5.31
C VAL A 526 28.17 -35.65 -4.52
N THR A 527 28.05 -36.92 -4.97
CA THR A 527 27.22 -37.94 -4.31
C THR A 527 27.49 -38.07 -2.80
N PRO A 528 28.76 -38.14 -2.32
CA PRO A 528 29.03 -38.30 -0.89
C PRO A 528 28.52 -37.12 -0.06
N TRP A 529 28.66 -35.90 -0.60
CA TRP A 529 28.24 -34.67 0.05
C TRP A 529 26.72 -34.53 0.08
N VAL A 530 26.04 -34.76 -1.05
CA VAL A 530 24.58 -34.76 -1.14
C VAL A 530 23.99 -35.81 -0.18
N ASN A 531 24.55 -37.02 -0.14
CA ASN A 531 24.10 -38.08 0.76
C ASN A 531 24.29 -37.71 2.23
N GLY A 532 25.47 -37.15 2.58
CA GLY A 532 25.77 -36.70 3.93
C GLY A 532 24.82 -35.59 4.39
N PHE A 533 24.58 -34.61 3.53
CA PHE A 533 23.68 -33.49 3.80
C PHE A 533 22.22 -33.94 3.95
N TYR A 534 21.74 -34.78 3.04
CA TYR A 534 20.43 -35.42 3.10
C TYR A 534 20.23 -36.25 4.39
N LYS A 535 21.22 -37.06 4.79
CA LYS A 535 21.15 -37.84 6.04
C LYS A 535 21.13 -36.95 7.29
N ALA A 536 21.84 -35.82 7.26
CA ALA A 536 21.93 -34.91 8.40
C ALA A 536 20.68 -34.04 8.57
N ARG A 537 20.04 -33.64 7.47
CA ARG A 537 19.00 -32.60 7.46
C ARG A 537 17.67 -32.98 6.83
N GLY A 538 17.60 -34.13 6.15
CA GLY A 538 16.38 -34.66 5.55
C GLY A 538 16.18 -34.29 4.07
N PRO A 539 15.04 -34.69 3.49
CA PRO A 539 14.77 -34.63 2.04
C PRO A 539 14.69 -33.22 1.45
N LEU A 540 14.20 -32.21 2.19
CA LEU A 540 14.13 -30.82 1.71
C LEU A 540 15.53 -30.27 1.39
N ASP A 541 16.42 -30.31 2.38
CA ASP A 541 17.80 -29.85 2.23
C ASP A 541 18.58 -30.76 1.24
N GLY A 542 18.28 -32.06 1.21
CA GLY A 542 18.82 -32.99 0.21
C GLY A 542 18.42 -32.62 -1.23
N GLY A 543 17.17 -32.20 -1.46
CA GLY A 543 16.71 -31.74 -2.77
C GLY A 543 17.30 -30.41 -3.19
N GLU A 544 17.50 -29.48 -2.24
CA GLU A 544 18.23 -28.23 -2.52
C GLU A 544 19.65 -28.55 -3.00
N ALA A 545 20.34 -29.50 -2.34
CA ALA A 545 21.66 -29.94 -2.75
C ALA A 545 21.70 -30.60 -4.14
N LEU A 546 20.64 -31.32 -4.55
CA LEU A 546 20.52 -31.84 -5.92
C LEU A 546 20.46 -30.73 -6.98
N SER A 547 20.04 -29.53 -6.61
CA SER A 547 19.96 -28.37 -7.52
C SER A 547 21.34 -27.81 -7.90
N ALA A 548 22.42 -28.27 -7.26
CA ALA A 548 23.80 -27.87 -7.59
C ALA A 548 24.31 -28.40 -8.94
N LEU A 549 23.61 -29.36 -9.56
CA LEU A 549 23.89 -29.90 -10.90
C LEU A 549 25.23 -30.64 -11.04
N GLY A 550 25.71 -31.24 -9.95
CA GLY A 550 26.86 -32.15 -9.98
C GLY A 550 26.48 -33.58 -10.36
N LYS A 551 27.49 -34.43 -10.60
CA LYS A 551 27.27 -35.87 -10.80
C LYS A 551 26.77 -36.47 -9.48
N VAL A 552 25.55 -37.01 -9.49
CA VAL A 552 24.92 -37.71 -8.37
C VAL A 552 24.46 -39.09 -8.81
N VAL A 553 24.68 -40.11 -7.98
CA VAL A 553 24.18 -41.47 -8.22
C VAL A 553 22.64 -41.47 -8.37
N PRO A 554 22.09 -42.03 -9.47
CA PRO A 554 20.65 -41.98 -9.78
C PRO A 554 19.73 -42.51 -8.67
N GLU A 555 20.15 -43.55 -7.95
CA GLU A 555 19.39 -44.17 -6.86
C GLU A 555 19.20 -43.22 -5.69
N LEU A 556 20.21 -42.41 -5.36
CA LEU A 556 20.13 -41.41 -4.29
C LEU A 556 19.17 -40.28 -4.69
N ALA A 557 19.32 -39.76 -5.92
CA ALA A 557 18.45 -38.70 -6.43
C ALA A 557 16.99 -39.16 -6.46
N LYS A 558 16.74 -40.39 -6.95
CA LYS A 558 15.40 -41.00 -6.95
C LYS A 558 14.81 -41.07 -5.55
N LYS A 559 15.58 -41.55 -4.57
CA LYS A 559 15.11 -41.67 -3.17
C LYS A 559 14.71 -40.29 -2.59
N ILE A 560 15.56 -39.28 -2.78
CA ILE A 560 15.28 -37.92 -2.28
C ILE A 560 14.00 -37.37 -2.93
N ILE A 561 13.83 -37.53 -4.25
CA ILE A 561 12.65 -37.06 -4.99
C ILE A 561 11.37 -37.78 -4.54
N GLU A 562 11.42 -39.09 -4.29
CA GLU A 562 10.27 -39.86 -3.78
C GLU A 562 9.84 -39.37 -2.39
N GLU A 563 10.78 -39.08 -1.50
CA GLU A 563 10.48 -38.53 -0.17
C GLU A 563 9.96 -37.09 -0.25
N LEU A 564 10.50 -36.25 -1.14
CA LEU A 564 9.97 -34.91 -1.42
C LEU A 564 8.53 -34.95 -1.95
N SER A 565 8.23 -35.88 -2.86
CA SER A 565 6.88 -36.09 -3.37
C SER A 565 5.91 -36.51 -2.26
N SER A 566 6.37 -37.33 -1.31
CA SER A 566 5.57 -37.72 -0.15
C SER A 566 5.28 -36.51 0.77
N LEU A 567 6.29 -35.67 1.02
CA LEU A 567 6.13 -34.45 1.81
C LEU A 567 5.20 -33.44 1.15
N ALA A 568 5.29 -33.28 -0.17
CA ALA A 568 4.48 -32.36 -0.95
C ALA A 568 2.96 -32.56 -0.75
N ARG A 569 2.50 -33.81 -0.53
CA ARG A 569 1.08 -34.11 -0.27
C ARG A 569 0.52 -33.40 0.97
N GLY A 570 1.36 -33.11 1.97
CA GLY A 570 0.96 -32.43 3.21
C GLY A 570 1.39 -30.95 3.28
N ASP A 571 2.05 -30.43 2.24
CA ASP A 571 2.73 -29.11 2.23
C ASP A 571 1.79 -27.98 1.78
N TRP A 572 0.58 -27.92 2.35
CA TRP A 572 -0.41 -26.88 2.01
C TRP A 572 -0.03 -25.49 2.56
N ARG A 573 0.89 -25.43 3.54
CA ARG A 573 1.48 -24.18 4.06
C ARG A 573 2.95 -24.07 3.68
N GLY A 574 3.22 -23.37 2.59
CA GLY A 574 4.56 -22.93 2.22
C GLY A 574 5.05 -23.49 0.88
N GLY A 575 4.48 -24.58 0.36
CA GLY A 575 4.70 -25.07 -1.00
C GLY A 575 6.16 -25.40 -1.33
N LYS A 576 7.04 -25.50 -0.34
CA LYS A 576 8.49 -25.58 -0.53
C LYS A 576 8.88 -26.88 -1.23
N SER A 577 8.22 -27.98 -0.88
CA SER A 577 8.46 -29.31 -1.46
C SER A 577 8.04 -29.32 -2.93
N VAL A 578 6.90 -28.72 -3.26
CA VAL A 578 6.38 -28.64 -4.64
C VAL A 578 7.27 -27.73 -5.49
N ALA A 579 7.65 -26.55 -4.98
CA ALA A 579 8.55 -25.63 -5.64
C ALA A 579 9.93 -26.27 -5.90
N LEU A 580 10.45 -27.01 -4.93
CA LEU A 580 11.73 -27.72 -5.07
C LEU A 580 11.65 -28.83 -6.13
N LEU A 581 10.56 -29.62 -6.16
CA LEU A 581 10.30 -30.58 -7.23
C LEU A 581 10.25 -29.87 -8.60
N GLY A 582 9.62 -28.70 -8.68
CA GLY A 582 9.62 -27.82 -9.85
C GLY A 582 11.02 -27.51 -10.36
N ASN A 583 11.89 -27.01 -9.48
CA ASN A 583 13.29 -26.70 -9.80
C ASN A 583 14.06 -27.94 -10.31
N LEU A 584 13.77 -29.11 -9.75
CA LEU A 584 14.43 -30.37 -10.13
C LEU A 584 13.91 -30.95 -11.47
N CYS A 585 12.73 -30.55 -11.95
CA CYS A 585 12.13 -31.09 -13.19
C CYS A 585 13.02 -30.94 -14.43
N VAL A 586 13.81 -29.86 -14.49
CA VAL A 586 14.73 -29.58 -15.60
C VAL A 586 15.81 -30.66 -15.72
N PHE A 587 16.18 -31.31 -14.61
CA PHE A 587 17.33 -32.20 -14.53
C PHE A 587 16.95 -33.66 -14.26
N TYR A 588 15.86 -33.86 -13.52
CA TYR A 588 15.42 -35.17 -13.05
C TYR A 588 14.00 -35.46 -13.57
N PRO A 589 13.86 -36.33 -14.58
CA PRO A 589 12.55 -36.72 -15.11
C PRO A 589 11.59 -37.24 -14.03
N GLN A 590 12.13 -37.87 -12.97
CA GLN A 590 11.38 -38.38 -11.84
C GLN A 590 10.67 -37.27 -11.05
N ALA A 591 11.25 -36.06 -10.96
CA ALA A 591 10.62 -34.94 -10.27
C ALA A 591 9.40 -34.42 -11.04
N LYS A 592 9.51 -34.38 -12.37
CA LYS A 592 8.39 -34.05 -13.26
C LYS A 592 7.27 -35.10 -13.17
N ASP A 593 7.64 -36.38 -13.14
CA ASP A 593 6.66 -37.47 -12.97
C ASP A 593 5.98 -37.40 -11.58
N ALA A 594 6.72 -37.00 -10.53
CA ALA A 594 6.16 -36.75 -9.19
C ALA A 594 5.14 -35.60 -9.17
N LEU A 595 5.43 -34.47 -9.84
CA LEU A 595 4.45 -33.37 -9.97
C LEU A 595 3.19 -33.80 -10.70
N ILE A 596 3.32 -34.56 -11.79
CA ILE A 596 2.16 -35.11 -12.52
C ILE A 596 1.34 -36.01 -11.59
N HIS A 597 2.00 -36.88 -10.81
CA HIS A 597 1.33 -37.77 -9.89
C HIS A 597 0.54 -37.01 -8.81
N LEU A 598 1.11 -35.95 -8.25
CA LEU A 598 0.41 -35.08 -7.29
C LEU A 598 -0.87 -34.48 -7.88
N ILE A 599 -0.85 -34.07 -9.15
CA ILE A 599 -2.02 -33.49 -9.84
C ILE A 599 -3.15 -34.52 -10.04
N TYR A 600 -2.80 -35.77 -10.35
CA TYR A 600 -3.78 -36.85 -10.55
C TYR A 600 -4.28 -37.46 -9.23
N GLU A 601 -3.52 -37.34 -8.14
CA GLU A 601 -3.92 -37.75 -6.80
C GLU A 601 -4.74 -36.67 -6.06
N TYR A 602 -5.68 -36.02 -6.75
CA TYR A 602 -6.47 -34.93 -6.18
C TYR A 602 -7.22 -35.31 -4.89
N ASP A 603 -7.64 -36.57 -4.74
CA ASP A 603 -8.31 -37.04 -3.51
C ASP A 603 -7.36 -37.19 -2.32
N LEU A 604 -6.04 -37.21 -2.56
CA LEU A 604 -5.00 -37.40 -1.54
C LEU A 604 -4.15 -36.15 -1.30
N ALA A 605 -4.26 -35.13 -2.16
CA ALA A 605 -3.51 -33.88 -2.10
C ALA A 605 -4.47 -32.69 -2.07
N ASP A 606 -4.12 -31.65 -1.31
CA ASP A 606 -4.91 -30.41 -1.27
C ASP A 606 -4.99 -29.77 -2.67
N GLY A 607 -6.14 -29.13 -3.00
CA GLY A 607 -6.32 -28.48 -4.30
C GLY A 607 -5.28 -27.38 -4.58
N LEU A 608 -4.78 -26.71 -3.54
CA LEU A 608 -3.70 -25.73 -3.65
C LEU A 608 -2.37 -26.38 -4.00
N VAL A 609 -2.07 -27.56 -3.47
CA VAL A 609 -0.85 -28.33 -3.80
C VAL A 609 -0.88 -28.74 -5.28
N CYS A 610 -2.04 -29.18 -5.76
CA CYS A 610 -2.23 -29.55 -7.17
C CYS A 610 -2.06 -28.34 -8.11
N ASN A 611 -2.63 -27.19 -7.74
CA ASN A 611 -2.46 -25.94 -8.48
C ASN A 611 -0.98 -25.49 -8.50
N GLU A 612 -0.28 -25.54 -7.37
CA GLU A 612 1.14 -25.21 -7.31
C GLU A 612 1.98 -26.16 -8.18
N ALA A 613 1.68 -27.46 -8.20
CA ALA A 613 2.36 -28.41 -9.08
C ALA A 613 2.18 -28.05 -10.57
N ILE A 614 1.00 -27.58 -10.96
CA ILE A 614 0.73 -27.07 -12.33
C ILE A 614 1.56 -25.82 -12.62
N ILE A 615 1.61 -24.86 -11.69
CA ILE A 615 2.43 -23.64 -11.82
C ILE A 615 3.90 -24.02 -12.02
N GLN A 616 4.42 -24.95 -11.23
CA GLN A 616 5.81 -25.40 -11.30
C GLN A 616 6.14 -26.10 -12.62
N LEU A 617 5.23 -26.92 -13.15
CA LEU A 617 5.36 -27.47 -14.51
C LEU A 617 5.40 -26.36 -15.58
N GLY A 618 4.63 -25.29 -15.38
CA GLY A 618 4.65 -24.11 -16.24
C GLY A 618 5.98 -23.35 -16.18
N LYS A 619 6.49 -23.08 -14.99
CA LYS A 619 7.81 -22.45 -14.76
C LYS A 619 8.94 -23.29 -15.37
N ALA A 620 8.85 -24.61 -15.29
CA ALA A 620 9.78 -25.55 -15.90
C ALA A 620 9.64 -25.67 -17.44
N GLY A 621 8.65 -25.02 -18.05
CA GLY A 621 8.47 -24.97 -19.51
C GLY A 621 7.80 -26.20 -20.12
N HIS A 622 7.11 -27.02 -19.33
CA HIS A 622 6.49 -28.27 -19.80
C HIS A 622 5.14 -28.06 -20.52
N ALA A 623 5.16 -27.29 -21.60
CA ALA A 623 3.98 -26.86 -22.35
C ALA A 623 3.09 -28.02 -22.87
N ASP A 624 3.68 -29.12 -23.33
CA ASP A 624 2.92 -30.28 -23.82
C ASP A 624 2.18 -31.02 -22.71
N ILE A 625 2.76 -31.06 -21.51
CA ILE A 625 2.13 -31.68 -20.34
C ILE A 625 0.93 -30.84 -19.91
N LEU A 626 1.09 -29.52 -19.82
CA LEU A 626 0.00 -28.60 -19.49
C LEU A 626 -1.14 -28.66 -20.50
N LEU A 627 -0.82 -28.73 -21.80
CA LEU A 627 -1.83 -28.89 -22.84
C LEU A 627 -2.61 -30.21 -22.68
N ASN A 628 -1.93 -31.30 -22.33
CA ASN A 628 -2.58 -32.58 -22.08
C ASN A 628 -3.46 -32.52 -20.82
N LEU A 629 -2.98 -31.91 -19.73
CA LEU A 629 -3.76 -31.71 -18.50
C LEU A 629 -5.03 -30.87 -18.76
N ALA A 630 -4.93 -29.77 -19.50
CA ALA A 630 -6.09 -28.94 -19.86
C ALA A 630 -7.14 -29.70 -20.69
N ARG A 631 -6.68 -30.64 -21.54
CA ARG A 631 -7.53 -31.50 -22.38
C ARG A 631 -8.04 -32.75 -21.66
N ASP A 632 -7.49 -33.09 -20.50
CA ASP A 632 -7.84 -34.31 -19.80
C ASP A 632 -9.23 -34.19 -19.20
N THR A 633 -10.18 -34.88 -19.84
CA THR A 633 -11.58 -34.88 -19.47
C THR A 633 -11.87 -35.53 -18.11
N GLN A 634 -10.94 -36.33 -17.57
CA GLN A 634 -11.06 -36.99 -16.27
C GLN A 634 -10.50 -36.13 -15.12
N LEU A 635 -9.72 -35.09 -15.41
CA LEU A 635 -9.14 -34.21 -14.42
C LEU A 635 -10.16 -33.18 -13.91
N HIS A 636 -10.03 -32.77 -12.65
CA HIS A 636 -10.90 -31.78 -12.03
C HIS A 636 -10.98 -30.47 -12.87
N PRO A 637 -12.18 -29.90 -13.11
CA PRO A 637 -12.40 -28.64 -13.84
C PRO A 637 -11.40 -27.51 -13.55
N TYR A 638 -11.20 -27.19 -12.26
CA TYR A 638 -10.26 -26.15 -11.84
C TYR A 638 -8.81 -26.44 -12.23
N LEU A 639 -8.34 -27.68 -12.08
CA LEU A 639 -6.97 -28.02 -12.45
C LEU A 639 -6.75 -27.92 -13.96
N ARG A 640 -7.75 -28.28 -14.77
CA ARG A 640 -7.68 -28.07 -16.22
C ARG A 640 -7.56 -26.59 -16.56
N LYS A 641 -8.38 -25.74 -15.91
CA LYS A 641 -8.31 -24.28 -16.02
C LYS A 641 -6.92 -23.77 -15.66
N ASP A 642 -6.42 -24.16 -14.51
CA ASP A 642 -5.11 -23.74 -14.00
C ASP A 642 -3.98 -24.17 -14.95
N ALA A 643 -4.09 -25.35 -15.58
CA ALA A 643 -3.14 -25.80 -16.60
C ALA A 643 -3.18 -24.92 -17.86
N ALA A 644 -4.36 -24.50 -18.32
CA ALA A 644 -4.49 -23.57 -19.43
C ALA A 644 -3.93 -22.17 -19.09
N LEU A 645 -4.20 -21.67 -17.87
CA LEU A 645 -3.68 -20.37 -17.40
C LEU A 645 -2.16 -20.42 -17.15
N ALA A 646 -1.61 -21.53 -16.67
CA ALA A 646 -0.16 -21.70 -16.56
C ALA A 646 0.51 -21.68 -17.94
N LEU A 647 -0.15 -22.27 -18.95
CA LEU A 647 0.35 -22.32 -20.31
C LEU A 647 0.40 -20.92 -20.98
N THR A 648 -0.52 -20.01 -20.64
CA THR A 648 -0.50 -18.62 -21.15
C THR A 648 0.70 -17.83 -20.64
N LYS A 649 1.28 -18.23 -19.51
CA LYS A 649 2.48 -17.62 -18.92
C LYS A 649 3.79 -18.12 -19.53
N ILE A 650 3.76 -19.14 -20.40
CA ILE A 650 4.97 -19.67 -21.05
C ILE A 650 5.28 -18.87 -22.33
N PRO A 651 6.45 -18.22 -22.43
CA PRO A 651 6.85 -17.49 -23.63
C PRO A 651 6.87 -18.40 -24.87
N ASP A 652 6.52 -17.83 -26.02
CA ASP A 652 6.52 -18.51 -27.34
C ASP A 652 5.61 -19.75 -27.45
N GLN A 653 4.67 -19.96 -26.52
CA GLN A 653 3.70 -21.08 -26.55
C GLN A 653 2.25 -20.63 -26.80
N THR A 654 2.05 -19.46 -27.40
CA THR A 654 0.74 -18.84 -27.64
C THR A 654 -0.27 -19.78 -28.33
N ASP A 655 0.15 -20.54 -29.34
CA ASP A 655 -0.73 -21.51 -30.03
C ASP A 655 -1.17 -22.66 -29.12
N LYS A 656 -0.28 -23.20 -28.28
CA LYS A 656 -0.65 -24.25 -27.33
C LYS A 656 -1.55 -23.71 -26.22
N ALA A 657 -1.25 -22.52 -25.70
CA ALA A 657 -2.06 -21.82 -24.71
C ALA A 657 -3.49 -21.60 -25.23
N ALA A 658 -3.63 -21.07 -26.44
CA ALA A 658 -4.92 -20.87 -27.07
C ALA A 658 -5.69 -22.18 -27.26
N ARG A 659 -5.01 -23.24 -27.74
CA ARG A 659 -5.63 -24.58 -27.88
C ARG A 659 -6.10 -25.18 -26.56
N ALA A 660 -5.41 -24.89 -25.45
CA ALA A 660 -5.83 -25.32 -24.11
C ALA A 660 -7.08 -24.54 -23.67
N CYS A 661 -7.08 -23.21 -23.80
CA CYS A 661 -8.24 -22.37 -23.51
C CYS A 661 -9.48 -22.78 -24.34
N LEU A 662 -9.31 -23.00 -25.65
CA LEU A 662 -10.38 -23.44 -26.55
C LEU A 662 -10.94 -24.82 -26.14
N ALA A 663 -10.07 -25.76 -25.75
CA ALA A 663 -10.51 -27.08 -25.32
C ALA A 663 -11.41 -27.03 -24.08
N ILE A 664 -11.18 -26.07 -23.18
CA ILE A 664 -11.99 -25.87 -21.98
C ILE A 664 -13.27 -25.07 -22.30
N ALA A 665 -13.15 -24.01 -23.11
CA ALA A 665 -14.29 -23.17 -23.48
C ALA A 665 -15.39 -23.97 -24.20
N HIS A 666 -15.00 -24.86 -25.13
CA HIS A 666 -15.91 -25.71 -25.90
C HIS A 666 -16.38 -26.98 -25.15
N ASP A 667 -15.95 -27.20 -23.91
CA ASP A 667 -16.37 -28.37 -23.16
C ASP A 667 -17.77 -28.15 -22.57
N ASP A 668 -18.75 -28.87 -23.10
CA ASP A 668 -20.14 -28.77 -22.69
C ASP A 668 -20.42 -29.42 -21.32
N ARG A 669 -19.47 -30.16 -20.75
CA ARG A 669 -19.66 -30.82 -19.45
C ARG A 669 -19.64 -29.84 -18.28
N PHE A 670 -19.11 -28.63 -18.48
CA PHE A 670 -19.25 -27.50 -17.55
C PHE A 670 -20.64 -26.84 -17.59
N ARG A 671 -21.65 -27.50 -18.16
CA ARG A 671 -23.08 -27.09 -18.16
C ARG A 671 -23.93 -27.88 -17.16
N MET A 672 -23.36 -28.75 -16.33
CA MET A 672 -24.14 -29.67 -15.49
C MET A 672 -24.89 -28.94 -14.36
N GLN A 673 -26.19 -29.22 -14.28
CA GLN A 673 -27.03 -28.96 -13.10
C GLN A 673 -26.75 -30.08 -12.08
N ASP A 674 -26.78 -29.77 -10.77
CA ASP A 674 -26.75 -30.84 -9.76
C ASP A 674 -28.01 -31.75 -9.89
N GLU A 675 -28.01 -32.91 -9.24
CA GLU A 675 -29.15 -33.86 -9.25
C GLU A 675 -30.46 -33.22 -8.71
N ASP A 676 -30.37 -32.07 -8.04
CA ASP A 676 -31.48 -31.27 -7.50
C ASP A 676 -31.88 -30.08 -8.41
N GLY A 677 -31.30 -29.95 -9.61
CA GLY A 677 -31.60 -28.89 -10.58
C GLY A 677 -31.04 -27.51 -10.21
N ARG A 678 -30.11 -27.41 -9.24
CA ARG A 678 -29.43 -26.15 -8.89
C ARG A 678 -28.20 -25.96 -9.78
N LYS A 679 -28.04 -24.74 -10.28
CA LYS A 679 -26.86 -24.32 -11.05
C LYS A 679 -25.64 -24.32 -10.12
N MET A 680 -24.63 -25.14 -10.40
CA MET A 680 -23.33 -25.02 -9.72
C MET A 680 -22.70 -23.67 -10.09
N THR A 681 -22.58 -22.79 -9.10
CA THR A 681 -22.21 -21.37 -9.27
C THR A 681 -20.78 -21.16 -9.74
N SER A 682 -19.92 -22.17 -9.63
CA SER A 682 -18.47 -22.01 -9.68
C SER A 682 -17.85 -22.39 -11.04
N GLU A 683 -18.55 -23.21 -11.85
CA GLU A 683 -18.07 -23.67 -13.16
C GLU A 683 -18.21 -22.64 -14.30
N HIS A 684 -19.19 -21.72 -14.22
CA HIS A 684 -19.33 -20.64 -15.22
C HIS A 684 -18.13 -19.69 -15.22
N TYR A 685 -17.47 -19.52 -14.08
CA TYR A 685 -16.26 -18.70 -13.97
C TYR A 685 -15.06 -19.36 -14.67
N ILE A 686 -15.03 -20.69 -14.76
CA ILE A 686 -13.95 -21.42 -15.46
C ILE A 686 -13.93 -21.05 -16.95
N LYS A 687 -15.09 -21.08 -17.62
CA LYS A 687 -15.19 -20.69 -19.03
C LYS A 687 -14.81 -19.22 -19.23
N LEU A 688 -15.27 -18.35 -18.34
CA LEU A 688 -14.96 -16.93 -18.40
C LEU A 688 -13.45 -16.67 -18.25
N ASP A 689 -12.79 -17.31 -17.28
CA ASP A 689 -11.36 -17.16 -17.03
C ASP A 689 -10.53 -17.55 -18.25
N VAL A 690 -10.85 -18.68 -18.90
CA VAL A 690 -10.10 -19.11 -20.10
C VAL A 690 -10.39 -18.25 -21.33
N VAL A 691 -11.60 -17.69 -21.46
CA VAL A 691 -11.93 -16.75 -22.55
C VAL A 691 -11.24 -15.41 -22.35
N LYS A 692 -11.15 -14.91 -21.11
CA LYS A 692 -10.34 -13.73 -20.76
C LYS A 692 -8.88 -13.95 -21.13
N ALA A 693 -8.31 -15.07 -20.69
CA ALA A 693 -6.93 -15.42 -21.02
C ALA A 693 -6.71 -15.53 -22.53
N LEU A 694 -7.66 -16.12 -23.29
CA LEU A 694 -7.59 -16.21 -24.75
C LEU A 694 -7.63 -14.82 -25.42
N ALA A 695 -8.41 -13.88 -24.90
CA ALA A 695 -8.50 -12.52 -25.43
C ALA A 695 -7.18 -11.74 -25.29
N ASP A 696 -6.41 -12.03 -24.23
CA ASP A 696 -5.10 -11.42 -23.99
C ASP A 696 -3.97 -12.05 -24.82
N LEU A 697 -4.20 -13.21 -25.46
CA LEU A 697 -3.21 -13.88 -26.29
C LEU A 697 -3.05 -13.19 -27.66
N PRO A 698 -1.81 -12.88 -28.10
CA PRO A 698 -1.57 -12.27 -29.40
C PRO A 698 -2.12 -13.12 -30.55
N GLY A 699 -3.01 -12.54 -31.36
CA GLY A 699 -3.57 -13.17 -32.56
C GLY A 699 -4.84 -14.01 -32.35
N TRP A 700 -5.38 -14.10 -31.12
CA TRP A 700 -6.54 -14.94 -30.80
C TRP A 700 -7.79 -14.16 -30.36
N SER A 701 -7.80 -12.84 -30.56
CA SER A 701 -8.89 -11.97 -30.15
C SER A 701 -10.21 -12.26 -30.87
N LYS A 702 -10.17 -12.74 -32.13
CA LYS A 702 -11.38 -13.06 -32.91
C LYS A 702 -12.08 -14.31 -32.40
N GLU A 703 -11.32 -15.32 -32.03
CA GLU A 703 -11.80 -16.57 -31.44
C GLU A 703 -12.38 -16.29 -30.05
N ALA A 704 -11.67 -15.53 -29.22
CA ALA A 704 -12.19 -15.07 -27.92
C ALA A 704 -13.51 -14.30 -28.08
N ALA A 705 -13.59 -13.40 -29.07
CA ALA A 705 -14.80 -12.63 -29.34
C ALA A 705 -16.00 -13.49 -29.76
N SER A 706 -15.74 -14.54 -30.53
CA SER A 706 -16.78 -15.47 -30.95
C SER A 706 -17.34 -16.25 -29.75
N LEU A 707 -16.45 -16.72 -28.86
CA LEU A 707 -16.83 -17.37 -27.61
C LEU A 707 -17.56 -16.42 -26.66
N SER A 708 -17.11 -15.18 -26.52
CA SER A 708 -17.79 -14.17 -25.72
C SER A 708 -19.21 -13.92 -26.23
N LEU A 709 -19.42 -13.85 -27.56
CA LEU A 709 -20.75 -13.70 -28.14
C LEU A 709 -21.66 -14.90 -27.84
N GLU A 710 -21.13 -16.12 -27.93
CA GLU A 710 -21.87 -17.33 -27.54
C GLU A 710 -22.27 -17.29 -26.06
N MET A 711 -21.34 -16.90 -25.18
CA MET A 711 -21.61 -16.74 -23.74
C MET A 711 -22.64 -15.64 -23.48
N ILE A 712 -22.61 -14.52 -24.20
CA ILE A 712 -23.62 -13.45 -24.06
C ILE A 712 -25.01 -13.96 -24.45
N ARG A 713 -25.13 -14.84 -25.45
CA ARG A 713 -26.42 -15.42 -25.88
C ARG A 713 -26.92 -16.56 -24.99
N ASP A 714 -26.06 -17.15 -24.16
CA ASP A 714 -26.42 -18.28 -23.29
C ASP A 714 -27.13 -17.80 -22.01
N GLU A 715 -28.46 -17.91 -22.00
CA GLU A 715 -29.30 -17.55 -20.84
C GLU A 715 -29.11 -18.45 -19.62
N SER A 716 -28.45 -19.61 -19.77
CA SER A 716 -28.12 -20.47 -18.63
C SER A 716 -27.02 -19.87 -17.75
N LEU A 717 -26.14 -19.02 -18.31
CA LEU A 717 -25.05 -18.37 -17.60
C LEU A 717 -25.53 -17.29 -16.63
N TYR A 718 -24.70 -17.02 -15.62
CA TYR A 718 -24.98 -15.97 -14.64
C TYR A 718 -24.90 -14.57 -15.30
N GLY A 719 -25.73 -13.62 -14.84
CA GLY A 719 -25.76 -12.26 -15.40
C GLY A 719 -24.38 -11.59 -15.40
N ASN A 720 -23.61 -11.75 -14.33
CA ASN A 720 -22.24 -11.24 -14.25
C ASN A 720 -21.30 -11.86 -15.30
N THR A 721 -21.41 -13.17 -15.57
CA THR A 721 -20.60 -13.86 -16.58
C THR A 721 -20.89 -13.34 -17.99
N ARG A 722 -22.18 -13.14 -18.30
CA ARG A 722 -22.61 -12.54 -19.59
C ARG A 722 -22.14 -11.09 -19.71
N ARG A 723 -22.22 -10.32 -18.62
CA ARG A 723 -21.74 -8.93 -18.54
C ARG A 723 -20.24 -8.83 -18.81
N GLU A 724 -19.44 -9.61 -18.09
CA GLU A 724 -17.99 -9.67 -18.29
C GLU A 724 -17.62 -10.10 -19.72
N SER A 725 -18.44 -10.92 -20.36
CA SER A 725 -18.23 -11.29 -21.77
C SER A 725 -18.42 -10.09 -22.72
N VAL A 726 -19.32 -9.15 -22.41
CA VAL A 726 -19.44 -7.87 -23.16
C VAL A 726 -18.20 -7.00 -22.94
N GLU A 727 -17.65 -6.96 -21.72
CA GLU A 727 -16.43 -6.21 -21.41
C GLU A 727 -15.22 -6.74 -22.19
N ILE A 728 -15.12 -8.06 -22.38
CA ILE A 728 -14.06 -8.68 -23.21
C ILE A 728 -14.16 -8.19 -24.66
N LEU A 729 -15.36 -8.15 -25.24
CA LEU A 729 -15.58 -7.61 -26.59
C LEU A 729 -15.19 -6.14 -26.71
N GLY A 730 -15.53 -5.33 -25.70
CA GLY A 730 -15.17 -3.91 -25.60
C GLY A 730 -13.67 -3.69 -25.59
N LYS A 731 -12.96 -4.34 -24.66
CA LYS A 731 -11.49 -4.24 -24.53
C LYS A 731 -10.75 -4.71 -25.79
N ALA A 732 -11.26 -5.75 -26.45
CA ALA A 732 -10.69 -6.27 -27.69
C ALA A 732 -11.09 -5.45 -28.95
N MET A 733 -11.84 -4.35 -28.79
CA MET A 733 -12.34 -3.48 -29.86
C MET A 733 -13.07 -4.25 -30.97
N GLN A 734 -13.87 -5.25 -30.60
CA GLN A 734 -14.59 -6.11 -31.54
C GLN A 734 -15.94 -5.50 -31.91
N PHE A 735 -15.91 -4.35 -32.59
CA PHE A 735 -17.10 -3.55 -32.91
C PHE A 735 -18.19 -4.34 -33.65
N ASP A 736 -17.82 -5.17 -34.63
CA ASP A 736 -18.78 -6.01 -35.36
C ASP A 736 -19.60 -6.91 -34.42
N LYS A 737 -18.94 -7.50 -33.41
CA LYS A 737 -19.58 -8.37 -32.42
C LYS A 737 -20.40 -7.59 -31.41
N LEU A 738 -19.94 -6.41 -30.99
CA LEU A 738 -20.73 -5.53 -30.14
C LEU A 738 -22.01 -5.04 -30.84
N ILE A 739 -21.93 -4.77 -32.15
CA ILE A 739 -23.10 -4.41 -32.98
C ILE A 739 -24.07 -5.59 -33.06
N GLU A 740 -23.57 -6.82 -33.24
CA GLU A 740 -24.42 -8.02 -33.17
C GLU A 740 -25.15 -8.12 -31.82
N VAL A 741 -24.43 -7.88 -30.71
CA VAL A 741 -25.04 -7.87 -29.37
C VAL A 741 -26.12 -6.79 -29.27
N ALA A 742 -25.82 -5.56 -29.67
CA ALA A 742 -26.75 -4.43 -29.59
C ALA A 742 -28.03 -4.64 -30.41
N GLN A 743 -27.96 -5.37 -31.53
CA GLN A 743 -29.08 -5.63 -32.45
C GLN A 743 -29.92 -6.86 -32.09
N ASP A 744 -29.38 -7.81 -31.32
CA ASP A 744 -30.06 -9.07 -31.00
C ASP A 744 -31.10 -8.87 -29.89
N ILE A 745 -32.37 -8.78 -30.28
CA ILE A 745 -33.50 -8.53 -29.37
C ILE A 745 -33.69 -9.60 -28.30
N ASN A 746 -33.11 -10.80 -28.47
CA ASN A 746 -33.17 -11.85 -27.47
C ASN A 746 -32.18 -11.63 -26.32
N ILE A 747 -31.20 -10.74 -26.50
CA ILE A 747 -30.28 -10.34 -25.45
C ILE A 747 -30.97 -9.28 -24.58
N ASN A 748 -30.86 -9.41 -23.25
CA ASN A 748 -31.42 -8.42 -22.33
C ASN A 748 -30.87 -7.02 -22.62
N LEU A 749 -31.75 -6.01 -22.56
CA LEU A 749 -31.45 -4.60 -22.78
C LEU A 749 -30.19 -4.11 -22.04
N GLU A 750 -29.93 -4.56 -20.79
CA GLU A 750 -28.74 -4.16 -20.02
C GLU A 750 -27.44 -4.48 -20.78
N LEU A 751 -27.32 -5.70 -21.31
CA LEU A 751 -26.12 -6.15 -22.03
C LEU A 751 -26.00 -5.46 -23.38
N ARG A 752 -27.13 -5.17 -24.04
CA ARG A 752 -27.20 -4.43 -25.30
C ARG A 752 -26.77 -2.97 -25.12
N MET A 753 -27.25 -2.31 -24.07
CA MET A 753 -26.83 -0.95 -23.68
C MET A 753 -25.33 -0.90 -23.42
N ARG A 754 -24.81 -1.85 -22.64
CA ARG A 754 -23.36 -1.96 -22.36
C ARG A 754 -22.55 -2.15 -23.65
N ALA A 755 -23.03 -2.95 -24.60
CA ALA A 755 -22.38 -3.10 -25.89
C ALA A 755 -22.33 -1.78 -26.68
N VAL A 756 -23.43 -1.01 -26.69
CA VAL A 756 -23.49 0.32 -27.31
C VAL A 756 -22.54 1.31 -26.63
N VAL A 757 -22.45 1.28 -25.31
CA VAL A 757 -21.50 2.10 -24.56
C VAL A 757 -20.05 1.83 -24.99
N HIS A 758 -19.65 0.56 -25.08
CA HIS A 758 -18.30 0.18 -25.55
C HIS A 758 -18.04 0.59 -27.01
N ILE A 759 -19.06 0.52 -27.88
CA ILE A 759 -18.94 1.01 -29.26
C ILE A 759 -18.61 2.51 -29.26
N LEU A 760 -19.37 3.32 -28.51
CA LEU A 760 -19.18 4.76 -28.44
C LEU A 760 -17.84 5.13 -27.80
N GLU A 761 -17.41 4.43 -26.75
CA GLU A 761 -16.09 4.63 -26.13
C GLU A 761 -14.94 4.37 -27.11
N GLY A 762 -15.06 3.33 -27.94
CA GLY A 762 -14.07 3.03 -28.97
C GLY A 762 -14.01 4.10 -30.07
N GLU A 763 -15.15 4.70 -30.44
CA GLU A 763 -15.19 5.84 -31.37
C GLU A 763 -14.45 7.07 -30.79
N PHE A 764 -14.65 7.37 -29.50
CA PHE A 764 -13.96 8.49 -28.85
C PHE A 764 -12.45 8.28 -28.77
N GLN A 765 -12.02 7.04 -28.47
CA GLN A 765 -10.60 6.69 -28.48
C GLN A 765 -9.96 6.87 -29.86
N GLN A 766 -10.67 6.51 -30.94
CA GLN A 766 -10.20 6.74 -32.31
C GLN A 766 -10.15 8.23 -32.68
N ALA A 767 -11.03 9.04 -32.10
CA ALA A 767 -11.08 10.50 -32.30
C ALA A 767 -10.01 11.28 -31.49
N GLY A 768 -9.31 10.62 -30.55
CA GLY A 768 -8.30 11.26 -29.70
C GLY A 768 -8.87 12.04 -28.51
N ASP A 769 -10.14 11.81 -28.16
CA ASP A 769 -10.76 12.42 -26.97
C ASP A 769 -10.25 11.72 -25.70
N SER A 770 -9.77 12.51 -24.74
CA SER A 770 -9.28 11.99 -23.45
C SER A 770 -10.44 11.46 -22.60
N GLN A 771 -10.38 10.18 -22.21
CA GLN A 771 -11.32 9.61 -21.25
C GLN A 771 -11.18 10.29 -19.85
N PRO A 772 -12.28 10.48 -19.10
CA PRO A 772 -12.22 10.86 -17.69
C PRO A 772 -11.51 9.78 -16.87
N THR A 773 -10.62 10.17 -15.96
CA THR A 773 -9.86 9.23 -15.12
C THR A 773 -10.68 8.63 -13.99
N TYR A 774 -10.25 7.47 -13.48
CA TYR A 774 -10.86 6.73 -12.36
C TYR A 774 -10.88 7.50 -11.02
N LYS A 775 -10.26 8.68 -10.93
CA LYS A 775 -10.02 9.42 -9.68
C LYS A 775 -11.18 10.35 -9.28
N ASP A 776 -12.15 10.57 -10.17
CA ASP A 776 -13.24 11.55 -10.01
C ASP A 776 -14.55 10.91 -9.47
N MET A 777 -14.44 9.75 -8.80
CA MET A 777 -15.53 8.77 -8.61
C MET A 777 -16.63 9.09 -7.57
N HIS A 778 -16.68 10.30 -6.99
CA HIS A 778 -17.83 10.74 -6.18
C HIS A 778 -18.65 11.89 -6.79
N GLU A 779 -18.18 12.54 -7.87
CA GLU A 779 -18.89 13.61 -8.61
C GLU A 779 -19.51 13.09 -9.94
N ARG A 780 -19.57 11.76 -10.14
CA ARG A 780 -19.81 11.11 -11.45
C ARG A 780 -21.23 11.25 -12.03
N GLU A 781 -22.29 11.25 -11.23
CA GLU A 781 -23.66 11.30 -11.78
C GLU A 781 -24.01 12.69 -12.30
N GLU A 782 -23.74 13.75 -11.52
CA GLU A 782 -23.99 15.13 -11.94
C GLU A 782 -23.16 15.49 -13.17
N TRP A 783 -21.88 15.10 -13.21
CA TRP A 783 -21.05 15.33 -14.39
C TRP A 783 -21.55 14.60 -15.65
N LEU A 784 -21.99 13.33 -15.52
CA LEU A 784 -22.54 12.60 -16.66
C LEU A 784 -23.87 13.23 -17.14
N ILE A 785 -24.70 13.71 -16.21
CA ILE A 785 -25.93 14.45 -16.52
C ILE A 785 -25.59 15.76 -17.24
N ASP A 786 -24.59 16.51 -16.78
CA ASP A 786 -24.12 17.73 -17.42
C ASP A 786 -23.61 17.47 -18.84
N VAL A 787 -22.83 16.40 -19.05
CA VAL A 787 -22.36 16.00 -20.38
C VAL A 787 -23.51 15.58 -21.29
N ALA A 788 -24.53 14.90 -20.78
CA ALA A 788 -25.73 14.57 -21.56
C ALA A 788 -26.50 15.84 -21.99
N ASN A 789 -26.48 16.87 -21.16
CA ASN A 789 -27.19 18.13 -21.35
C ASN A 789 -26.42 19.20 -22.14
N ASP A 790 -25.08 19.10 -22.25
CA ASP A 790 -24.30 20.10 -22.96
C ASP A 790 -24.48 19.98 -24.49
N GLU A 791 -25.28 20.86 -25.09
CA GLU A 791 -25.50 20.94 -26.53
C GLU A 791 -24.22 21.17 -27.36
N ARG A 792 -23.11 21.59 -26.72
CA ARG A 792 -21.81 21.74 -27.38
C ARG A 792 -21.12 20.40 -27.61
N GLU A 793 -21.50 19.37 -26.86
CA GLU A 793 -20.94 18.03 -26.97
C GLU A 793 -21.53 17.27 -28.15
N ASN A 794 -20.75 16.34 -28.72
CA ASN A 794 -21.22 15.49 -29.81
C ASN A 794 -22.41 14.63 -29.34
N LEU A 795 -23.42 14.45 -30.19
CA LEU A 795 -24.60 13.63 -29.93
C LEU A 795 -24.26 12.19 -29.49
N HIS A 796 -23.19 11.59 -30.02
CA HIS A 796 -22.70 10.28 -29.59
C HIS A 796 -22.21 10.31 -28.14
N LYS A 797 -21.51 11.38 -27.74
CA LYS A 797 -20.99 11.58 -26.38
C LYS A 797 -22.10 11.88 -25.38
N ARG A 798 -23.08 12.70 -25.77
CA ARG A 798 -24.30 12.93 -25.00
C ARG A 798 -25.08 11.62 -24.77
N PHE A 799 -25.19 10.78 -25.82
CA PHE A 799 -25.90 9.50 -25.73
C PHE A 799 -25.14 8.47 -24.89
N TRP A 800 -23.81 8.41 -25.05
CA TRP A 800 -22.94 7.60 -24.19
C TRP A 800 -23.10 7.98 -22.72
N ALA A 801 -23.07 9.28 -22.40
CA ALA A 801 -23.21 9.76 -21.02
C ALA A 801 -24.56 9.33 -20.43
N ALA A 802 -25.65 9.50 -21.19
CA ALA A 802 -26.98 9.04 -20.78
C ALA A 802 -27.04 7.52 -20.51
N LEU A 803 -26.43 6.69 -21.38
CA LEU A 803 -26.38 5.25 -21.18
C LEU A 803 -25.48 4.84 -20.00
N LYS A 804 -24.34 5.52 -19.79
CA LYS A 804 -23.40 5.24 -18.69
C LYS A 804 -23.98 5.55 -17.32
N THR A 805 -24.73 6.65 -17.18
CA THR A 805 -25.43 6.97 -15.93
C THR A 805 -26.42 5.87 -15.55
N MET A 806 -27.06 5.24 -16.55
CA MET A 806 -27.95 4.10 -16.33
C MET A 806 -27.20 2.81 -15.96
N GLU A 807 -26.06 2.54 -16.61
CA GLU A 807 -25.23 1.35 -16.38
C GLU A 807 -24.65 1.31 -14.95
N TYR A 808 -24.26 2.47 -14.40
CA TYR A 808 -23.72 2.57 -13.04
C TYR A 808 -24.72 2.10 -11.97
N ARG A 809 -26.03 2.23 -12.25
CA ARG A 809 -27.11 1.92 -11.31
C ARG A 809 -27.52 0.45 -11.29
N THR A 810 -27.41 -0.26 -12.41
CA THR A 810 -27.64 -1.72 -12.44
C THR A 810 -26.53 -2.52 -11.75
N TYR A 811 -25.35 -1.92 -11.54
CA TYR A 811 -24.16 -2.57 -10.96
C TYR A 811 -24.18 -2.69 -9.42
N TYR A 812 -24.73 -1.70 -8.69
CA TYR A 812 -24.62 -1.64 -7.22
C TYR A 812 -25.81 -2.20 -6.45
N GLY A 813 -26.84 -2.71 -7.14
CA GLY A 813 -27.90 -3.55 -6.58
C GLY A 813 -28.34 -3.18 -5.17
N ASP A 814 -29.16 -2.14 -5.03
CA ASP A 814 -29.79 -1.86 -3.74
C ASP A 814 -31.22 -1.36 -3.88
N ARG A 815 -32.09 -1.82 -2.96
CA ARG A 815 -33.49 -1.39 -2.79
C ARG A 815 -33.62 0.06 -2.28
N TYR A 816 -32.54 0.81 -2.32
CA TYR A 816 -32.43 2.19 -1.90
C TYR A 816 -31.91 2.98 -3.10
N LEU A 817 -32.62 4.07 -3.43
CA LEU A 817 -32.30 5.11 -4.42
C LEU A 817 -32.92 4.93 -5.84
N PHE A 818 -34.24 5.12 -5.90
CA PHE A 818 -34.96 5.68 -7.05
C PHE A 818 -34.65 7.16 -7.32
N ASP A 819 -33.68 7.76 -6.62
CA ASP A 819 -33.72 9.21 -6.33
C ASP A 819 -33.09 10.14 -7.38
N ALA A 820 -32.70 9.62 -8.54
CA ALA A 820 -32.35 10.45 -9.72
C ALA A 820 -32.69 9.79 -11.09
N THR A 821 -33.55 8.78 -11.09
CA THR A 821 -33.81 7.96 -12.29
C THR A 821 -34.56 8.75 -13.36
N LEU A 822 -35.46 9.65 -12.96
CA LEU A 822 -36.38 10.29 -13.91
C LEU A 822 -35.70 11.35 -14.79
N GLN A 823 -34.81 12.18 -14.24
CA GLN A 823 -34.08 13.19 -15.02
C GLN A 823 -33.13 12.54 -16.04
N VAL A 824 -32.46 11.44 -15.66
CA VAL A 824 -31.59 10.67 -16.56
C VAL A 824 -32.42 9.96 -17.63
N VAL A 825 -33.58 9.40 -17.27
CA VAL A 825 -34.52 8.78 -18.22
C VAL A 825 -35.03 9.84 -19.22
N GLU A 826 -35.45 11.01 -18.76
CA GLU A 826 -35.96 12.09 -19.62
C GLU A 826 -34.90 12.63 -20.57
N GLN A 827 -33.69 12.93 -20.05
CA GLN A 827 -32.59 13.38 -20.90
C GLN A 827 -32.12 12.28 -21.84
N GLY A 828 -32.08 11.04 -21.36
CA GLY A 828 -31.86 9.87 -22.19
C GLY A 828 -32.87 9.76 -23.33
N ILE A 829 -34.16 10.00 -23.08
CA ILE A 829 -35.21 10.03 -24.11
C ILE A 829 -34.99 11.17 -25.10
N ILE A 830 -34.64 12.38 -24.62
CA ILE A 830 -34.40 13.55 -25.49
C ILE A 830 -33.23 13.26 -26.44
N VAL A 831 -32.08 12.87 -25.88
CA VAL A 831 -30.88 12.55 -26.67
C VAL A 831 -31.14 11.36 -27.60
N ALA A 832 -31.87 10.34 -27.15
CA ALA A 832 -32.24 9.20 -27.99
C ALA A 832 -33.19 9.59 -29.14
N LYS A 833 -34.14 10.52 -28.93
CA LYS A 833 -35.01 11.07 -30.00
C LYS A 833 -34.21 11.86 -31.03
N GLU A 834 -33.29 12.71 -30.57
CA GLU A 834 -32.36 13.44 -31.45
C GLU A 834 -31.52 12.46 -32.28
N LEU A 835 -30.98 11.43 -31.63
CA LEU A 835 -30.14 10.43 -32.27
C LEU A 835 -30.93 9.56 -33.26
N ALA A 836 -32.14 9.13 -32.92
CA ALA A 836 -33.03 8.36 -33.80
C ALA A 836 -33.42 9.13 -35.08
N SER A 837 -33.62 10.45 -34.96
CA SER A 837 -34.02 11.32 -36.07
C SER A 837 -32.86 11.82 -36.94
N SER A 838 -31.62 11.73 -36.45
CA SER A 838 -30.43 12.18 -37.18
C SER A 838 -30.08 11.28 -38.37
N GLN A 839 -29.99 11.87 -39.57
CA GLN A 839 -29.53 11.15 -40.78
C GLN A 839 -28.01 10.92 -40.82
N LYS A 840 -27.25 11.57 -39.93
CA LYS A 840 -25.79 11.47 -39.87
C LYS A 840 -25.30 10.31 -38.99
N VAL A 841 -26.22 9.64 -38.29
CA VAL A 841 -25.92 8.55 -37.36
C VAL A 841 -26.20 7.21 -38.04
N GLU A 842 -25.42 6.18 -37.70
CA GLU A 842 -25.57 4.84 -38.24
C GLU A 842 -26.95 4.22 -37.95
N LEU A 843 -27.46 3.44 -38.92
CA LEU A 843 -28.82 2.90 -38.86
C LEU A 843 -29.08 2.04 -37.63
N PHE A 844 -28.08 1.28 -37.15
CA PHE A 844 -28.27 0.43 -35.98
C PHE A 844 -28.45 1.26 -34.71
N LEU A 845 -27.64 2.29 -34.51
CA LEU A 845 -27.70 3.16 -33.33
C LEU A 845 -29.00 3.96 -33.32
N ARG A 846 -29.49 4.38 -34.48
CA ARG A 846 -30.82 5.02 -34.64
C ARG A 846 -31.98 4.10 -34.25
N LYS A 847 -31.91 2.82 -34.66
CA LYS A 847 -32.92 1.82 -34.30
C LYS A 847 -32.89 1.53 -32.79
N PHE A 848 -31.69 1.34 -32.24
CA PHE A 848 -31.50 1.15 -30.81
C PHE A 848 -32.01 2.36 -30.01
N ALA A 849 -31.69 3.57 -30.44
CA ALA A 849 -32.20 4.79 -29.81
C ALA A 849 -33.74 4.90 -29.89
N SER A 850 -34.34 4.46 -31.00
CA SER A 850 -35.82 4.45 -31.15
C SER A 850 -36.48 3.46 -30.17
N GLU A 851 -35.89 2.27 -30.00
CA GLU A 851 -36.33 1.29 -29.01
C GLU A 851 -36.15 1.81 -27.58
N ILE A 852 -35.01 2.43 -27.28
CA ILE A 852 -34.75 3.10 -26.01
C ILE A 852 -35.81 4.17 -25.74
N VAL A 853 -36.17 4.99 -26.73
CA VAL A 853 -37.25 5.97 -26.61
C VAL A 853 -38.57 5.30 -26.27
N GLU A 854 -38.94 4.20 -26.95
CA GLU A 854 -40.18 3.48 -26.69
C GLU A 854 -40.21 2.93 -25.25
N ILE A 855 -39.18 2.18 -24.86
CA ILE A 855 -39.06 1.56 -23.54
C ILE A 855 -39.06 2.61 -22.44
N TRP A 856 -38.24 3.65 -22.57
CA TRP A 856 -38.11 4.70 -21.55
C TRP A 856 -39.32 5.63 -21.50
N SER A 857 -40.01 5.85 -22.63
CA SER A 857 -41.23 6.66 -22.65
C SER A 857 -42.41 6.04 -21.89
N GLY A 858 -42.42 4.71 -21.69
CA GLY A 858 -43.42 4.00 -20.89
C GLY A 858 -43.26 4.17 -19.38
N VAL A 859 -42.05 4.53 -18.93
CA VAL A 859 -41.69 4.62 -17.50
C VAL A 859 -42.47 5.73 -16.77
N ILE A 860 -42.69 6.89 -17.41
CA ILE A 860 -43.40 8.03 -16.80
C ILE A 860 -44.91 7.75 -16.63
N PRO A 861 -45.63 7.25 -17.66
CA PRO A 861 -47.00 6.78 -17.51
C PRO A 861 -47.17 5.71 -16.42
N GLU A 862 -46.26 4.74 -16.33
CA GLU A 862 -46.29 3.70 -15.28
C GLU A 862 -46.15 4.31 -13.87
N PHE A 863 -45.28 5.31 -13.69
CA PHE A 863 -45.19 6.02 -12.42
C PHE A 863 -46.46 6.81 -12.08
N LEU A 864 -47.10 7.42 -13.07
CA LEU A 864 -48.39 8.09 -12.87
C LEU A 864 -49.49 7.09 -12.53
N GLU A 865 -49.60 5.97 -13.24
CA GLU A 865 -50.54 4.88 -12.90
C GLU A 865 -50.28 4.36 -11.47
N PHE A 866 -49.02 4.14 -11.10
CA PHE A 866 -48.64 3.71 -9.76
C PHE A 866 -49.08 4.71 -8.68
N ILE A 867 -48.93 6.03 -8.95
CA ILE A 867 -49.41 7.09 -8.05
C ILE A 867 -50.95 7.10 -7.98
N HIS A 868 -51.66 6.80 -9.06
CA HIS A 868 -53.13 6.82 -9.08
C HIS A 868 -53.75 5.55 -8.47
N ASP A 869 -53.04 4.43 -8.48
CA ASP A 869 -53.50 3.17 -7.92
C ASP A 869 -53.48 3.19 -6.38
N LYS A 870 -54.68 3.01 -5.79
CA LYS A 870 -54.90 3.04 -4.34
C LYS A 870 -54.44 1.77 -3.64
N GLU A 871 -54.20 0.67 -4.37
CA GLU A 871 -53.67 -0.58 -3.79
C GLU A 871 -52.17 -0.48 -3.48
N ASN A 872 -51.46 0.44 -4.14
CA ASN A 872 -50.03 0.65 -3.95
C ASN A 872 -49.70 1.43 -2.67
N ASN A 873 -48.53 1.13 -2.10
CA ASN A 873 -48.10 1.68 -0.81
C ASN A 873 -48.01 3.22 -0.87
N ILE A 874 -48.70 3.90 0.06
CA ILE A 874 -48.77 5.35 0.13
C ILE A 874 -47.38 6.02 0.22
N ASN A 875 -46.43 5.42 0.94
CA ASN A 875 -45.09 5.98 1.10
C ASN A 875 -44.26 5.85 -0.19
N GLU A 876 -44.44 4.75 -0.93
CA GLU A 876 -43.80 4.57 -2.24
C GLU A 876 -44.38 5.55 -3.26
N ARG A 877 -45.70 5.80 -3.22
CA ARG A 877 -46.37 6.79 -4.07
C ARG A 877 -45.91 8.22 -3.76
N ILE A 878 -45.83 8.63 -2.48
CA ILE A 878 -45.26 9.93 -2.05
C ILE A 878 -43.81 10.06 -2.52
N ARG A 879 -43.03 8.99 -2.40
CA ARG A 879 -41.65 8.97 -2.88
C ARG A 879 -41.57 9.26 -4.37
N ILE A 880 -42.42 8.64 -5.19
CA ILE A 880 -42.47 8.90 -6.65
C ILE A 880 -42.89 10.34 -6.94
N VAL A 881 -43.84 10.91 -6.17
CA VAL A 881 -44.21 12.33 -6.30
C VAL A 881 -43.05 13.27 -5.99
N ARG A 882 -42.24 12.96 -4.97
CA ARG A 882 -41.00 13.71 -4.70
C ARG A 882 -40.04 13.65 -5.89
N GLN A 883 -39.90 12.48 -6.52
CA GLN A 883 -39.05 12.33 -7.69
C GLN A 883 -39.54 13.13 -8.90
N LEU A 884 -40.84 13.14 -9.16
CA LEU A 884 -41.45 13.99 -10.20
C LEU A 884 -41.21 15.48 -9.93
N SER A 885 -41.11 15.91 -8.67
CA SER A 885 -40.83 17.31 -8.34
C SER A 885 -39.42 17.74 -8.73
N LEU A 886 -38.45 16.82 -8.73
CA LEU A 886 -37.05 17.11 -9.07
C LEU A 886 -36.83 17.23 -10.58
N THR A 887 -37.79 16.82 -11.42
CA THR A 887 -37.67 16.91 -12.89
C THR A 887 -38.11 18.24 -13.48
N GLY A 888 -38.51 19.20 -12.64
CA GLY A 888 -38.92 20.52 -13.13
C GLY A 888 -40.37 20.57 -13.66
N ARG A 889 -41.16 19.51 -13.48
CA ARG A 889 -42.53 19.36 -14.00
C ARG A 889 -43.60 19.81 -13.02
N GLY A 890 -43.63 21.12 -12.77
CA GLY A 890 -44.66 21.74 -11.93
C GLY A 890 -46.10 21.49 -12.43
N ASP A 891 -46.31 21.30 -13.73
CA ASP A 891 -47.60 20.98 -14.34
C ASP A 891 -48.19 19.65 -13.81
N ILE A 892 -47.38 18.60 -13.73
CA ILE A 892 -47.82 17.28 -13.22
C ILE A 892 -48.17 17.38 -11.74
N LEU A 893 -47.37 18.10 -10.96
CA LEU A 893 -47.66 18.33 -9.54
C LEU A 893 -48.95 19.12 -9.35
N LEU A 894 -49.21 20.15 -10.17
CA LEU A 894 -50.47 20.91 -10.15
C LEU A 894 -51.68 20.01 -10.45
N ASP A 895 -51.57 19.11 -11.42
CA ASP A 895 -52.64 18.15 -11.71
C ASP A 895 -52.90 17.23 -10.52
N LEU A 896 -51.84 16.71 -9.88
CA LEU A 896 -51.96 15.89 -8.67
C LEU A 896 -52.60 16.66 -7.52
N ILE A 897 -52.23 17.93 -7.31
CA ILE A 897 -52.77 18.80 -6.24
C ILE A 897 -54.28 19.00 -6.39
N HIS A 898 -54.76 19.23 -7.62
CA HIS A 898 -56.17 19.52 -7.91
C HIS A 898 -57.03 18.27 -8.11
N ASN A 899 -56.44 17.08 -8.28
CA ASN A 899 -57.18 15.85 -8.51
C ASN A 899 -57.83 15.32 -7.21
N LYS A 900 -59.14 15.55 -7.06
CA LYS A 900 -59.91 15.13 -5.88
C LYS A 900 -60.07 13.61 -5.72
N ASP A 901 -59.81 12.82 -6.76
CA ASP A 901 -59.90 11.37 -6.69
C ASP A 901 -58.66 10.72 -6.04
N ILE A 902 -57.58 11.49 -5.94
CA ILE A 902 -56.31 11.10 -5.30
C ILE A 902 -56.36 11.40 -3.79
N GLU A 903 -55.72 10.52 -3.02
CA GLU A 903 -55.64 10.64 -1.56
C GLU A 903 -55.00 11.96 -1.13
N SER A 904 -55.58 12.58 -0.10
CA SER A 904 -55.16 13.88 0.42
C SER A 904 -53.71 13.92 0.90
N LYS A 905 -53.11 12.79 1.30
CA LYS A 905 -51.67 12.70 1.63
C LYS A 905 -50.76 12.89 0.41
N ILE A 906 -51.13 12.33 -0.74
CA ILE A 906 -50.39 12.51 -2.00
C ILE A 906 -50.53 13.95 -2.48
N ARG A 907 -51.74 14.52 -2.41
CA ARG A 907 -52.02 15.91 -2.79
C ARG A 907 -51.21 16.90 -1.93
N LEU A 908 -51.13 16.64 -0.62
CA LEU A 908 -50.31 17.42 0.30
C LEU A 908 -48.82 17.32 -0.06
N ALA A 909 -48.30 16.11 -0.27
CA ALA A 909 -46.91 15.90 -0.66
C ALA A 909 -46.58 16.62 -1.98
N ALA A 910 -47.45 16.52 -2.98
CA ALA A 910 -47.30 17.21 -4.26
C ALA A 910 -47.27 18.74 -4.08
N ALA A 911 -48.15 19.29 -3.23
CA ALA A 911 -48.17 20.71 -2.91
C ALA A 911 -46.88 21.17 -2.19
N SER A 912 -46.46 20.46 -1.14
CA SER A 912 -45.24 20.79 -0.39
C SER A 912 -44.00 20.77 -1.28
N PHE A 913 -43.82 19.72 -2.09
CA PHE A 913 -42.68 19.64 -3.02
C PHE A 913 -42.74 20.68 -4.14
N PHE A 914 -43.95 21.11 -4.54
CA PHE A 914 -44.10 22.18 -5.51
C PHE A 914 -43.57 23.52 -4.96
N VAL A 915 -43.81 23.81 -3.68
CA VAL A 915 -43.30 25.01 -3.01
C VAL A 915 -41.79 24.91 -2.73
N GLU A 916 -41.32 23.76 -2.23
CA GLU A 916 -39.91 23.51 -1.89
C GLU A 916 -38.98 23.72 -3.10
N ASN A 917 -39.37 23.24 -4.28
CA ASN A 917 -38.59 23.36 -5.50
C ASN A 917 -38.74 24.71 -6.23
N LYS A 918 -39.39 25.71 -5.59
CA LYS A 918 -39.52 27.09 -6.11
C LYS A 918 -40.07 27.17 -7.54
N PHE A 919 -41.11 26.39 -7.86
CA PHE A 919 -41.87 26.53 -9.12
C PHE A 919 -42.66 27.86 -9.23
N THR A 920 -42.39 28.82 -8.36
CA THR A 920 -43.19 29.99 -8.06
C THR A 920 -43.16 31.03 -9.18
N LYS A 921 -44.22 31.02 -9.98
CA LYS A 921 -44.73 32.18 -10.72
C LYS A 921 -46.26 32.36 -10.66
N GLU A 922 -47.01 31.50 -9.97
CA GLU A 922 -48.48 31.55 -9.96
C GLU A 922 -49.06 31.52 -8.54
N ASP A 923 -50.00 32.43 -8.24
CA ASP A 923 -50.81 32.54 -7.01
C ASP A 923 -51.64 31.27 -6.69
N SER A 924 -51.67 30.29 -7.60
CA SER A 924 -52.56 29.12 -7.56
C SER A 924 -52.17 28.05 -6.53
N SER A 925 -50.89 27.92 -6.17
CA SER A 925 -50.44 26.84 -5.28
C SER A 925 -50.74 27.09 -3.80
N LEU A 926 -50.58 28.34 -3.34
CA LEU A 926 -50.94 28.77 -1.98
C LEU A 926 -52.45 28.64 -1.74
N GLU A 927 -53.26 29.07 -2.72
CA GLU A 927 -54.72 28.95 -2.66
C GLU A 927 -55.16 27.47 -2.59
N SER A 928 -54.48 26.58 -3.31
CA SER A 928 -54.75 25.14 -3.25
C SER A 928 -54.34 24.48 -1.94
N MET A 929 -53.26 24.94 -1.29
CA MET A 929 -52.91 24.52 0.07
C MET A 929 -53.95 25.00 1.09
N LEU A 930 -54.36 26.27 1.01
CA LEU A 930 -55.43 26.82 1.85
C LEU A 930 -56.77 26.10 1.60
N ALA A 931 -57.08 25.75 0.35
CA ALA A 931 -58.26 24.96 0.01
C ALA A 931 -58.21 23.55 0.64
N LEU A 932 -57.04 22.91 0.67
CA LEU A 932 -56.86 21.62 1.34
C LEU A 932 -56.98 21.75 2.87
N ALA A 933 -56.44 22.82 3.46
CA ALA A 933 -56.56 23.10 4.89
C ALA A 933 -58.01 23.40 5.33
N ARG A 934 -58.79 24.06 4.46
CA ARG A 934 -60.22 24.37 4.65
C ARG A 934 -61.15 23.15 4.51
N ASP A 935 -60.70 22.08 3.86
CA ASP A 935 -61.56 20.93 3.58
C ASP A 935 -61.78 20.06 4.82
N ASN A 936 -62.94 20.23 5.46
CA ASN A 936 -63.35 19.47 6.64
C ASN A 936 -63.48 17.95 6.41
N GLN A 937 -63.48 17.47 5.16
CA GLN A 937 -63.44 16.04 4.85
C GLN A 937 -62.02 15.46 4.80
N THR A 938 -60.99 16.32 4.85
CA THR A 938 -59.59 15.91 4.88
C THR A 938 -59.12 15.60 6.31
N ASP A 939 -58.22 14.63 6.45
CA ASP A 939 -57.64 14.25 7.74
C ASP A 939 -57.00 15.45 8.46
N LYS A 940 -57.19 15.53 9.78
CA LYS A 940 -56.81 16.72 10.56
C LYS A 940 -55.29 16.97 10.59
N TYR A 941 -54.45 15.93 10.53
CA TYR A 941 -52.99 16.10 10.43
C TYR A 941 -52.57 16.64 9.06
N ILE A 942 -53.29 16.26 8.01
CA ILE A 942 -53.04 16.78 6.65
C ILE A 942 -53.47 18.24 6.56
N ARG A 943 -54.64 18.59 7.14
CA ARG A 943 -55.11 19.97 7.22
C ARG A 943 -54.14 20.85 8.01
N PHE A 944 -53.62 20.34 9.14
CA PHE A 944 -52.59 21.00 9.93
C PHE A 944 -51.31 21.23 9.10
N SER A 945 -50.80 20.19 8.45
CA SER A 945 -49.60 20.29 7.60
C SER A 945 -49.78 21.28 6.45
N ALA A 946 -50.94 21.29 5.80
CA ALA A 946 -51.26 22.24 4.73
C ALA A 946 -51.32 23.70 5.23
N ALA A 947 -51.80 23.92 6.46
CA ALA A 947 -51.90 25.25 7.06
C ALA A 947 -50.54 25.79 7.56
N MET A 948 -49.51 24.96 7.74
CA MET A 948 -48.17 25.43 8.11
C MET A 948 -47.39 26.04 6.94
N GLU A 949 -47.64 25.57 5.71
CA GLU A 949 -46.84 25.97 4.54
C GLU A 949 -46.92 27.47 4.18
N PRO A 950 -48.09 28.15 4.26
CA PRO A 950 -48.17 29.60 4.01
C PRO A 950 -47.22 30.44 4.87
N PHE A 951 -46.89 29.98 6.09
CA PHE A 951 -45.96 30.68 6.98
C PHE A 951 -44.49 30.65 6.51
N LYS A 952 -44.15 29.79 5.56
CA LYS A 952 -42.83 29.76 4.90
C LYS A 952 -42.72 30.78 3.75
N THR A 953 -43.80 31.50 3.44
CA THR A 953 -43.87 32.47 2.34
C THR A 953 -43.98 33.91 2.85
N PHE A 954 -43.83 34.89 1.94
CA PHE A 954 -43.95 36.32 2.29
C PHE A 954 -45.38 36.87 2.14
N ASP A 955 -46.37 36.05 1.79
CA ASP A 955 -47.77 36.49 1.63
C ASP A 955 -48.43 36.67 3.01
N GLU A 956 -48.84 37.90 3.35
CA GLU A 956 -49.47 38.19 4.66
C GLU A 956 -50.94 37.77 4.72
N ASP A 957 -51.68 37.84 3.61
CA ASP A 957 -53.10 37.48 3.57
C ASP A 957 -53.26 35.95 3.72
N ALA A 958 -52.44 35.18 3.01
CA ALA A 958 -52.41 33.72 3.13
C ALA A 958 -51.98 33.25 4.53
N ARG A 959 -51.08 33.98 5.19
CA ARG A 959 -50.65 33.67 6.58
C ARG A 959 -51.75 33.97 7.60
N SER A 960 -52.49 35.06 7.42
CA SER A 960 -53.63 35.39 8.28
C SER A 960 -54.72 34.32 8.17
N GLU A 961 -55.07 33.91 6.95
CA GLU A 961 -56.08 32.87 6.74
C GLU A 961 -55.63 31.51 7.29
N ALA A 962 -54.35 31.14 7.08
CA ALA A 962 -53.79 29.92 7.64
C ALA A 962 -53.82 29.91 9.18
N LEU A 963 -53.60 31.07 9.82
CA LEU A 963 -53.70 31.20 11.27
C LEU A 963 -55.12 30.93 11.76
N ASP A 964 -56.13 31.50 11.11
CA ASP A 964 -57.54 31.25 11.44
C ASP A 964 -57.89 29.76 11.31
N ILE A 965 -57.37 29.08 10.27
CA ILE A 965 -57.56 27.65 10.08
C ILE A 965 -56.87 26.83 11.17
N LEU A 966 -55.65 27.18 11.58
CA LEU A 966 -54.94 26.51 12.68
C LEU A 966 -55.68 26.66 14.02
N LEU A 967 -56.22 27.84 14.30
CA LEU A 967 -57.01 28.09 15.50
C LEU A 967 -58.35 27.31 15.48
N ALA A 968 -59.01 27.22 14.33
CA ALA A 968 -60.19 26.38 14.17
C ALA A 968 -59.85 24.88 14.34
N LEU A 969 -58.73 24.41 13.79
CA LEU A 969 -58.25 23.04 13.96
C LEU A 969 -57.92 22.70 15.41
N LEU A 970 -57.33 23.65 16.16
CA LEU A 970 -57.08 23.50 17.60
C LEU A 970 -58.38 23.25 18.36
N ALA A 971 -59.45 23.97 18.02
CA ALA A 971 -60.77 23.79 18.61
C ALA A 971 -61.46 22.49 18.15
N GLU A 972 -61.25 22.04 16.91
CA GLU A 972 -61.85 20.82 16.37
C GLU A 972 -61.17 19.52 16.84
N ALA A 973 -59.90 19.58 17.24
CA ALA A 973 -59.07 18.41 17.59
C ALA A 973 -59.30 17.89 19.02
N GLU A 974 -60.41 18.24 19.67
CA GLU A 974 -60.74 18.03 21.09
C GLU A 974 -60.47 16.64 21.70
N THR A 975 -60.26 15.59 20.93
CA THR A 975 -60.00 14.22 21.42
C THR A 975 -58.65 13.64 20.97
N ASP A 976 -57.88 14.36 20.13
CA ASP A 976 -56.61 13.90 19.58
C ASP A 976 -55.43 14.63 20.23
N ILE A 977 -54.88 14.00 21.28
CA ILE A 977 -53.84 14.59 22.14
C ILE A 977 -52.56 14.89 21.35
N SER A 978 -52.19 14.05 20.39
CA SER A 978 -50.92 14.20 19.65
C SER A 978 -51.01 15.39 18.69
N LEU A 979 -52.09 15.50 17.93
CA LEU A 979 -52.31 16.64 17.03
C LEU A 979 -52.43 17.96 17.79
N LEU A 980 -53.15 17.97 18.92
CA LEU A 980 -53.27 19.15 19.76
C LEU A 980 -51.91 19.63 20.28
N MET A 981 -51.02 18.71 20.63
CA MET A 981 -49.68 19.03 21.07
C MET A 981 -48.84 19.67 19.95
N GLU A 982 -48.93 19.13 18.73
CA GLU A 982 -48.25 19.69 17.56
C GLU A 982 -48.77 21.11 17.23
N ILE A 983 -50.09 21.31 17.23
CA ILE A 983 -50.69 22.63 16.98
C ILE A 983 -50.28 23.65 18.04
N VAL A 984 -50.38 23.30 19.34
CA VAL A 984 -49.99 24.19 20.44
C VAL A 984 -48.51 24.56 20.36
N THR A 985 -47.64 23.60 20.10
CA THR A 985 -46.19 23.82 19.95
C THR A 985 -45.90 24.74 18.76
N TYR A 986 -46.60 24.55 17.64
CA TYR A 986 -46.40 25.39 16.47
C TYR A 986 -46.88 26.83 16.70
N LEU A 987 -48.03 27.03 17.35
CA LEU A 987 -48.55 28.36 17.70
C LEU A 987 -47.63 29.09 18.71
N GLU A 988 -47.01 28.36 19.65
CA GLU A 988 -45.97 28.91 20.54
C GLU A 988 -44.76 29.45 19.76
N VAL A 989 -44.31 28.68 18.77
CA VAL A 989 -43.18 29.07 17.91
C VAL A 989 -43.53 30.32 17.11
N LEU A 990 -44.70 30.32 16.44
CA LEU A 990 -45.22 31.47 15.68
C LEU A 990 -45.25 32.75 16.51
N GLY A 991 -45.65 32.65 17.78
CA GLY A 991 -45.54 33.78 18.71
C GLY A 991 -46.59 34.87 18.51
N ASP A 992 -47.67 34.61 17.76
CA ASP A 992 -48.70 35.60 17.45
C ASP A 992 -49.68 35.79 18.63
N ALA A 993 -49.96 37.05 18.98
CA ALA A 993 -50.86 37.40 20.07
C ALA A 993 -52.32 36.99 19.78
N HIS A 994 -52.72 36.82 18.52
CA HIS A 994 -54.07 36.36 18.14
C HIS A 994 -54.35 34.93 18.60
N CYS A 995 -53.32 34.13 18.89
CA CYS A 995 -53.46 32.76 19.38
C CYS A 995 -53.84 32.67 20.86
N LEU A 996 -53.61 33.74 21.65
CA LEU A 996 -53.74 33.74 23.11
C LEU A 996 -55.13 33.32 23.60
N PRO A 997 -56.26 33.81 23.04
CA PRO A 997 -57.58 33.44 23.54
C PRO A 997 -57.87 31.94 23.44
N GLU A 998 -57.48 31.30 22.34
CA GLU A 998 -57.75 29.88 22.12
C GLU A 998 -56.76 29.01 22.91
N LEU A 999 -55.49 29.43 23.06
CA LEU A 999 -54.53 28.76 23.94
C LEU A 999 -54.96 28.83 25.43
N GLU A 1000 -55.51 29.96 25.88
CA GLU A 1000 -56.06 30.12 27.24
C GLU A 1000 -57.26 29.22 27.47
N ARG A 1001 -58.11 29.08 26.45
CA ARG A 1001 -59.23 28.17 26.47
C ARG A 1001 -58.76 26.72 26.56
N THR A 1002 -57.78 26.31 25.76
CA THR A 1002 -57.18 24.97 25.80
C THR A 1002 -56.55 24.68 27.17
N MET A 1003 -55.79 25.63 27.74
CA MET A 1003 -55.19 25.48 29.08
C MET A 1003 -56.25 25.30 30.19
N GLN A 1004 -57.40 25.97 30.08
CA GLN A 1004 -58.43 25.92 31.12
C GLN A 1004 -59.37 24.72 30.98
N GLN A 1005 -59.76 24.38 29.75
CA GLN A 1005 -60.88 23.48 29.49
C GLN A 1005 -60.44 22.05 29.15
N TYR A 1006 -59.17 21.83 28.79
CA TYR A 1006 -58.76 20.52 28.27
C TYR A 1006 -58.48 19.49 29.39
N PRO A 1007 -58.93 18.21 29.28
CA PRO A 1007 -58.78 17.23 30.35
C PRO A 1007 -57.34 16.74 30.58
N ASN A 1008 -56.51 16.71 29.53
CA ASN A 1008 -55.14 16.21 29.58
C ASN A 1008 -54.18 17.26 30.17
N GLU A 1009 -53.47 16.90 31.24
CA GLU A 1009 -52.56 17.82 31.95
C GLU A 1009 -51.32 18.22 31.14
N ASP A 1010 -50.81 17.35 30.27
CA ASP A 1010 -49.63 17.68 29.44
C ASP A 1010 -49.96 18.77 28.41
N ILE A 1011 -51.15 18.73 27.81
CA ILE A 1011 -51.64 19.79 26.90
C ILE A 1011 -51.85 21.12 27.64
N LYS A 1012 -52.36 21.07 28.88
CA LYS A 1012 -52.52 22.29 29.69
C LYS A 1012 -51.18 22.92 30.03
N ILE A 1013 -50.19 22.10 30.38
CA ILE A 1013 -48.83 22.57 30.66
C ILE A 1013 -48.23 23.19 29.41
N ALA A 1014 -48.31 22.52 28.26
CA ALA A 1014 -47.80 23.04 26.98
C ALA A 1014 -48.49 24.36 26.56
N ALA A 1015 -49.83 24.42 26.63
CA ALA A 1015 -50.57 25.65 26.35
C ALA A 1015 -50.19 26.78 27.33
N GLY A 1016 -50.01 26.46 28.61
CA GLY A 1016 -49.55 27.42 29.62
C GLY A 1016 -48.13 27.94 29.37
N GLN A 1017 -47.23 27.07 28.91
CA GLN A 1017 -45.87 27.46 28.49
C GLN A 1017 -45.91 28.36 27.25
N ALA A 1018 -46.69 27.98 26.24
CA ALA A 1018 -46.92 28.78 25.03
C ALA A 1018 -47.45 30.18 25.37
N ILE A 1019 -48.45 30.28 26.24
CA ILE A 1019 -48.99 31.57 26.71
C ILE A 1019 -47.92 32.40 27.42
N GLN A 1020 -47.11 31.78 28.29
CA GLN A 1020 -46.02 32.48 28.97
C GLN A 1020 -44.96 32.99 28.00
N GLN A 1021 -44.59 32.19 26.99
CA GLN A 1021 -43.65 32.62 25.95
C GLN A 1021 -44.22 33.76 25.11
N ILE A 1022 -45.44 33.63 24.59
CA ILE A 1022 -46.08 34.64 23.73
C ILE A 1022 -46.23 35.96 24.50
N ARG A 1023 -46.71 35.92 25.76
CA ARG A 1023 -46.82 37.11 26.62
C ARG A 1023 -45.46 37.66 27.06
N GLY A 1024 -44.44 36.80 27.19
CA GLY A 1024 -43.07 37.18 27.52
C GLY A 1024 -42.32 37.86 26.38
N ARG A 1025 -42.77 37.69 25.13
CA ARG A 1025 -42.21 38.31 23.92
C ARG A 1025 -42.63 39.79 23.72
N GLU A 1026 -43.20 40.46 24.73
CA GLU A 1026 -43.43 41.93 24.75
C GLU A 1026 -42.11 42.77 24.81
N LYS A 1027 -41.05 42.34 24.13
CA LYS A 1027 -39.92 43.20 23.74
C LYS A 1027 -39.66 43.05 22.23
N PRO A 1028 -39.76 44.13 21.42
CA PRO A 1028 -39.91 44.03 19.96
C PRO A 1028 -38.65 43.63 19.15
N GLN A 1029 -37.62 43.00 19.74
CA GLN A 1029 -36.33 42.80 19.06
C GLN A 1029 -35.91 41.35 18.84
N GLU A 1030 -36.71 40.35 19.22
CA GLU A 1030 -36.37 38.92 19.04
C GLU A 1030 -37.31 38.14 18.10
N GLN A 1031 -38.28 38.78 17.45
CA GLN A 1031 -39.17 38.10 16.48
C GLN A 1031 -38.41 37.59 15.24
N SER A 1032 -37.34 38.25 14.80
CA SER A 1032 -36.60 37.86 13.59
C SER A 1032 -35.64 36.66 13.77
N LYS A 1033 -35.27 36.32 15.01
CA LYS A 1033 -34.36 35.19 15.29
C LYS A 1033 -35.09 33.87 15.55
N ILE A 1034 -36.34 33.92 16.01
CA ILE A 1034 -37.10 32.71 16.35
C ILE A 1034 -37.67 32.03 15.10
N ILE A 1035 -38.04 32.80 14.06
CA ILE A 1035 -38.47 32.26 12.76
C ILE A 1035 -37.35 31.43 12.09
N ALA A 1036 -36.08 31.78 12.33
CA ALA A 1036 -34.94 30.99 11.83
C ALA A 1036 -34.71 29.69 12.63
N ILE A 1037 -35.02 29.66 13.92
CA ILE A 1037 -34.87 28.46 14.77
C ILE A 1037 -36.00 27.45 14.51
N ALA A 1038 -37.21 27.93 14.22
CA ALA A 1038 -38.34 27.10 13.79
C ALA A 1038 -38.04 26.29 12.52
N HIS A 1039 -37.15 26.81 11.67
CA HIS A 1039 -36.76 26.19 10.41
C HIS A 1039 -35.80 24.99 10.57
N ASP A 1040 -35.07 24.92 11.70
CA ASP A 1040 -34.09 23.85 11.98
C ASP A 1040 -34.69 22.69 12.80
N THR A 1041 -35.74 22.93 13.59
CA THR A 1041 -36.36 21.87 14.43
C THR A 1041 -37.40 21.01 13.67
N ALA A 1042 -37.73 21.35 12.43
CA ALA A 1042 -38.76 20.67 11.62
C ALA A 1042 -38.21 19.85 10.44
N ASN A 1043 -36.89 19.65 10.35
CA ASN A 1043 -36.23 18.80 9.34
C ASN A 1043 -35.89 17.41 9.88
#